data_AF-A0A959BGI7-F1
#
_entry.id   AF-A0A959BGI7-F1
#
_cell.length_a   1.000
_cell.length_b   1.000
_cell.length_c   1.000
_cell.angle_alpha   90.00
_cell.angle_beta   90.00
_cell.angle_gamma   90.00
#
_symmetry.space_group_name_H-M   'P 1'
#
loop_
_entity.id
_entity.type
_entity.pdbx_description
1 polymer ?
#
loop_
_entity_poly.entity_id
_entity_poly.type
_entity_poly.pdbx_seq_one_letter_code
_entity_poly.pdbx_strand_id
1 'polypeptide(L)'
;MGKIIGRGVLLLTTTPNGPKFKFGYQLSSTGIQFSIPGGDSAPQTLKQAVRQHFSASTSSVTGQGHLILNALPASPNDAFYDVAFRATRIGTSAESFSLQVKESGSFAQGPQSHFSNLDLTFKYKESEGLSIDSGGKVTLHLGEGVFNGEEAIILSPEWNPQSETLIFSAGGAGIQMDSIGKLSTIVVEVGSAYDRWSQVQSLYTFDGGLSDGAGAEKAAHDISGKEAPSLYFKGDKTSNVPPNYGASWTERGIALDGGLLASQDKEPNPVVDAILETGDFSVELWMKPAHPPLSEQNTWLFAFQGKREGQAGKNPYNFFLGQGPWSTGPDGPGTYLNAKFNFPETGVPDLNGRRWESPLPSPAHSLGTELVHVVYSCSRDGMQRIFINGVEVAQRFDPGYDNRWEGGLRIAVGANLPGGPGNINPSIPWKGEIHQLAIFNRALTQEEARLHYRPAMKITGDFSLDNMIPPLENEVFPFQLNISETAASLTAGQEVDLNIKPQLGFRHIKLECNKKSPSWEFSGSFQTRFWEDIFGLDARITEADNLLELTSPVELSHPIHIPGLGIAKYKDILLRIGEEQAWELSFGEHQEYGLISMVVENAIADYGHFRMGGPQLVLASPIRLDGKWLNEDMAFVSEAMGVGQVLKDSTTFSIPFTLELPPKIDPETGDAWGDPILLSDVPMTISIDVELHKEGFLGILNASFDYEGKTMSLSERRMYVAPASKMALLGDILEELKAQADTLFAAARKHQEDYYIGMGASQPNIFFGASDTAAANLTSLLPLLFGAPTQITSANSIFDLNETLTECTLTLNIAGKTQDEIRTDYDQFIGQFTLGAGGLSLLKRRIAERLPLDFDQLLYYYYGWNTTDNYLDLQAGMRLRVDLQNYQFVQASDPTAQRGFAGSGSFYIPVNSYTHNDAGNSQLLGFGPFLSRLQTESRVDIANEGAGGVLDLLKAGNRKAFYRLFFPKDPSTSLGPERVVTIIGANTAQEMAAATTGFNPDANLAPSAGVSFFFRGKAMIIPEIQVFVQNEAVYVPLGATLRQLLEAKDDVPTALSGQDLAGFAGKNRPRRLIHEGAGSTPSYRFINLNSSGVAGNRDALDLPLIKGDRIYY
;
A
#
# COMPACT_ATOMS: atom_id res chain seq x y z
N MET A 1 19.61 0.20 43.72
CA MET A 1 19.00 -1.14 43.59
C MET A 1 19.68 -1.82 42.42
N GLY A 2 20.12 -3.07 42.56
CA GLY A 2 20.69 -3.82 41.43
C GLY A 2 19.65 -4.04 40.33
N LYS A 3 20.10 -4.36 39.11
CA LYS A 3 19.21 -4.65 37.98
C LYS A 3 18.27 -5.80 38.36
N ILE A 4 17.01 -5.65 37.97
CA ILE A 4 16.01 -6.71 38.18
C ILE A 4 16.30 -7.80 37.16
N ILE A 5 16.39 -9.03 37.62
CA ILE A 5 16.76 -10.20 36.82
C ILE A 5 15.54 -11.08 36.58
N GLY A 6 14.66 -11.12 37.57
CA GLY A 6 13.41 -11.85 37.49
C GLY A 6 12.47 -11.49 38.61
N ARG A 7 11.23 -11.91 38.46
CA ARG A 7 10.13 -11.67 39.38
C ARG A 7 9.24 -12.89 39.43
N GLY A 8 8.51 -13.07 40.51
CA GLY A 8 7.51 -14.11 40.56
C GLY A 8 6.82 -14.14 41.90
N VAL A 9 6.19 -15.28 42.18
CA VAL A 9 5.54 -15.52 43.45
C VAL A 9 5.92 -16.88 43.98
N LEU A 10 6.12 -16.95 45.30
CA LEU A 10 6.45 -18.16 46.03
C LEU A 10 5.42 -18.41 47.13
N LEU A 11 5.13 -19.68 47.34
CA LEU A 11 4.35 -20.18 48.44
C LEU A 11 5.28 -20.83 49.46
N LEU A 12 5.55 -20.14 50.56
CA LEU A 12 6.52 -20.56 51.58
C LEU A 12 5.84 -21.29 52.75
N THR A 13 6.51 -22.29 53.31
CA THR A 13 6.10 -23.02 54.52
C THR A 13 7.30 -23.45 55.35
N THR A 14 7.07 -23.71 56.64
CA THR A 14 8.11 -24.21 57.57
C THR A 14 8.12 -25.73 57.70
N THR A 15 7.03 -26.40 57.30
CA THR A 15 6.92 -27.87 57.28
C THR A 15 6.06 -28.31 56.10
N PRO A 16 6.24 -29.51 55.53
CA PRO A 16 5.50 -29.97 54.35
C PRO A 16 3.96 -29.86 54.48
N ASN A 17 3.43 -30.00 55.70
CA ASN A 17 2.00 -29.92 56.02
C ASN A 17 1.64 -28.67 56.84
N GLY A 18 2.56 -27.71 56.99
CA GLY A 18 2.37 -26.49 57.78
C GLY A 18 1.66 -25.39 56.99
N PRO A 19 1.25 -24.30 57.66
CA PRO A 19 0.60 -23.17 57.00
C PRO A 19 1.52 -22.57 55.94
N LYS A 20 0.96 -22.40 54.74
CA LYS A 20 1.66 -21.85 53.58
C LYS A 20 1.31 -20.36 53.43
N PHE A 21 2.31 -19.54 53.11
CA PHE A 21 2.17 -18.10 52.95
C PHE A 21 2.72 -17.65 51.60
N LYS A 22 1.93 -16.85 50.89
CA LYS A 22 2.25 -16.38 49.54
C LYS A 22 3.07 -15.09 49.61
N PHE A 23 4.16 -15.02 48.87
CA PHE A 23 5.03 -13.86 48.78
C PHE A 23 5.39 -13.57 47.33
N GLY A 24 5.16 -12.34 46.90
CA GLY A 24 5.77 -11.81 45.69
C GLY A 24 7.27 -11.65 45.93
N TYR A 25 8.08 -11.86 44.90
CA TYR A 25 9.51 -11.66 45.03
C TYR A 25 10.12 -11.07 43.77
N GLN A 26 11.19 -10.30 43.98
CA GLN A 26 12.01 -9.72 42.95
C GLN A 26 13.46 -10.18 43.13
N LEU A 27 14.01 -10.80 42.11
CA LEU A 27 15.39 -11.24 42.03
C LEU A 27 16.25 -10.11 41.44
N SER A 28 17.32 -9.75 42.13
CA SER A 28 18.34 -8.80 41.68
C SER A 28 19.74 -9.31 41.99
N SER A 29 20.77 -8.69 41.42
CA SER A 29 22.17 -9.02 41.70
C SER A 29 22.51 -8.91 43.19
N THR A 30 21.80 -8.04 43.90
CA THR A 30 21.98 -7.79 45.35
C THR A 30 21.22 -8.76 46.26
N GLY A 31 20.38 -9.65 45.71
CA GLY A 31 19.57 -10.62 46.45
C GLY A 31 18.08 -10.60 46.05
N ILE A 32 17.26 -11.32 46.83
CA ILE A 32 15.80 -11.35 46.64
C ILE A 32 15.12 -10.41 47.62
N GLN A 33 14.25 -9.56 47.11
CA GLN A 33 13.31 -8.78 47.91
C GLN A 33 11.94 -9.44 47.85
N PHE A 34 11.28 -9.53 49.01
CA PHE A 34 9.97 -10.11 49.16
C PHE A 34 8.94 -9.02 49.41
N SER A 35 7.77 -9.15 48.80
CA SER A 35 6.61 -8.31 49.04
C SER A 35 5.42 -9.20 49.38
N ILE A 36 4.49 -8.66 50.18
CA ILE A 36 3.20 -9.29 50.39
C ILE A 36 2.34 -8.90 49.19
N PRO A 37 1.87 -9.85 48.37
CA PRO A 37 0.97 -9.55 47.27
C PRO A 37 -0.24 -8.77 47.76
N GLY A 38 -0.52 -7.60 47.17
CA GLY A 38 -1.68 -6.77 47.50
C GLY A 38 -1.61 -5.93 48.78
N GLY A 39 -0.47 -5.85 49.47
CA GLY A 39 -0.28 -4.96 50.62
C GLY A 39 0.63 -3.76 50.32
N ASP A 40 0.40 -2.62 50.99
CA ASP A 40 1.24 -1.39 50.92
C ASP A 40 2.64 -1.55 51.54
N SER A 41 3.07 -2.79 51.80
CA SER A 41 4.35 -3.05 52.44
C SER A 41 5.48 -2.89 51.44
N ALA A 42 6.36 -1.92 51.69
CA ALA A 42 7.62 -1.74 50.95
C ALA A 42 8.38 -3.08 50.85
N PRO A 43 9.11 -3.33 49.74
CA PRO A 43 9.90 -4.55 49.56
C PRO A 43 10.80 -4.82 50.77
N GLN A 44 10.74 -6.04 51.31
CA GLN A 44 11.41 -6.43 52.53
C GLN A 44 12.46 -7.50 52.29
N THR A 45 13.38 -7.63 53.24
CA THR A 45 14.33 -8.76 53.29
C THR A 45 13.59 -10.06 53.64
N LEU A 46 14.13 -11.21 53.23
CA LEU A 46 13.59 -12.54 53.58
C LEU A 46 13.40 -12.69 55.10
N LYS A 47 14.38 -12.24 55.88
CA LYS A 47 14.31 -12.16 57.35
C LYS A 47 13.08 -11.41 57.86
N GLN A 48 12.75 -10.26 57.28
CA GLN A 48 11.61 -9.44 57.69
C GLN A 48 10.28 -10.12 57.28
N ALA A 49 10.19 -10.59 56.03
CA ALA A 49 9.01 -11.26 55.50
C ALA A 49 8.68 -12.56 56.29
N VAL A 50 9.69 -13.37 56.59
CA VAL A 50 9.52 -14.62 57.36
C VAL A 50 9.14 -14.33 58.81
N ARG A 51 9.72 -13.31 59.46
CA ARG A 51 9.39 -12.96 60.86
C ARG A 51 8.00 -12.35 61.02
N GLN A 52 7.40 -11.82 59.95
CA GLN A 52 6.04 -11.28 59.98
C GLN A 52 4.98 -12.38 60.02
N HIS A 53 5.21 -13.51 59.36
CA HIS A 53 4.20 -14.56 59.19
C HIS A 53 4.54 -15.90 59.87
N PHE A 54 5.80 -16.12 60.23
CA PHE A 54 6.25 -17.32 60.93
C PHE A 54 6.88 -16.98 62.30
N SER A 55 7.04 -17.99 63.16
CA SER A 55 7.65 -17.82 64.49
C SER A 55 9.02 -17.14 64.42
N ALA A 56 9.35 -16.30 65.41
CA ALA A 56 10.66 -15.66 65.53
C ALA A 56 11.84 -16.66 65.65
N SER A 57 11.56 -17.93 66.00
CA SER A 57 12.54 -19.03 66.06
C SER A 57 12.72 -19.81 64.74
N THR A 58 12.04 -19.40 63.66
CA THR A 58 12.08 -20.10 62.37
C THR A 58 13.49 -20.03 61.77
N SER A 59 14.11 -21.20 61.58
CA SER A 59 15.47 -21.32 61.04
C SER A 59 15.50 -21.83 59.60
N SER A 60 14.37 -22.28 59.03
CA SER A 60 14.29 -22.69 57.62
C SER A 60 12.87 -22.58 57.08
N VAL A 61 12.74 -22.26 55.79
CA VAL A 61 11.48 -22.33 55.03
C VAL A 61 11.72 -23.01 53.69
N THR A 62 10.69 -23.66 53.16
CA THR A 62 10.67 -24.25 51.82
C THR A 62 9.45 -23.74 51.07
N GLY A 63 9.48 -23.69 49.76
CA GLY A 63 8.31 -23.29 48.98
C GLY A 63 8.36 -23.73 47.53
N GLN A 64 7.26 -23.48 46.84
CA GLN A 64 7.12 -23.65 45.40
C GLN A 64 6.45 -22.43 44.79
N GLY A 65 6.65 -22.18 43.50
CA GLY A 65 6.00 -21.08 42.81
C GLY A 65 6.50 -20.92 41.38
N HIS A 66 6.48 -19.70 40.87
CA HIS A 66 6.88 -19.40 39.50
C HIS A 66 7.99 -18.33 39.42
N LEU A 67 8.68 -18.26 38.29
CA LEU A 67 9.75 -17.28 38.02
C LEU A 67 9.69 -16.76 36.58
N ILE A 68 9.41 -15.47 36.43
CA ILE A 68 9.63 -14.75 35.18
C ILE A 68 11.06 -14.24 35.17
N LEU A 69 11.84 -14.61 34.16
CA LEU A 69 13.18 -14.09 33.93
C LEU A 69 13.14 -12.99 32.86
N ASN A 70 13.88 -11.91 33.08
CA ASN A 70 13.97 -10.80 32.13
C ASN A 70 14.70 -11.23 30.84
N ALA A 71 15.70 -12.10 30.98
CA ALA A 71 16.59 -12.52 29.91
C ALA A 71 15.96 -13.55 28.94
N LEU A 72 14.95 -14.30 29.38
CA LEU A 72 14.35 -15.38 28.62
C LEU A 72 12.90 -15.03 28.29
N PRO A 73 12.51 -14.95 27.02
CA PRO A 73 11.16 -14.56 26.64
C PRO A 73 10.09 -15.63 26.89
N ALA A 74 10.48 -16.75 27.48
CA ALA A 74 9.66 -17.90 27.82
C ALA A 74 8.73 -17.66 29.02
N SER A 75 8.07 -16.50 29.08
CA SER A 75 6.94 -16.29 29.98
C SER A 75 5.70 -16.16 29.14
N PRO A 76 4.69 -17.03 29.32
CA PRO A 76 4.53 -18.09 30.32
C PRO A 76 4.77 -19.47 29.68
N ASN A 77 6.03 -19.86 29.55
CA ASN A 77 6.34 -21.25 29.23
C ASN A 77 6.25 -22.10 30.52
N ASP A 78 5.76 -23.33 30.40
CA ASP A 78 5.63 -24.31 31.49
C ASP A 78 6.89 -24.46 32.34
N ALA A 79 8.07 -24.26 31.73
CA ALA A 79 9.38 -24.41 32.37
C ALA A 79 9.55 -23.59 33.66
N PHE A 80 8.77 -22.52 33.84
CA PHE A 80 8.96 -21.56 34.92
C PHE A 80 7.86 -21.59 35.99
N TYR A 81 6.99 -22.61 36.00
CA TYR A 81 5.86 -22.72 36.94
C TYR A 81 6.08 -23.72 38.10
N ASP A 82 7.15 -24.52 38.09
CA ASP A 82 7.54 -25.42 39.21
C ASP A 82 8.91 -25.02 39.81
N VAL A 83 8.94 -23.84 40.43
CA VAL A 83 10.15 -23.26 41.02
C VAL A 83 10.25 -23.65 42.48
N ALA A 84 11.23 -24.49 42.83
CA ALA A 84 11.47 -24.92 44.19
C ALA A 84 12.34 -23.91 44.98
N PHE A 85 11.84 -23.43 46.12
CA PHE A 85 12.56 -22.52 47.02
C PHE A 85 12.93 -23.21 48.32
N ARG A 86 14.12 -22.94 48.84
CA ARG A 86 14.56 -23.39 50.17
C ARG A 86 15.47 -22.35 50.80
N ALA A 87 15.16 -21.90 52.00
CA ALA A 87 16.01 -21.05 52.81
C ALA A 87 16.35 -21.70 54.15
N THR A 88 17.57 -21.48 54.63
CA THR A 88 18.08 -22.00 55.92
C THR A 88 18.89 -20.94 56.67
N ARG A 89 18.95 -21.06 57.99
CA ARG A 89 19.61 -20.14 58.93
C ARG A 89 19.09 -18.69 58.88
N ILE A 90 17.78 -18.53 58.65
CA ILE A 90 17.11 -17.24 58.47
C ILE A 90 17.31 -16.32 59.70
N GLY A 91 17.78 -15.09 59.46
CA GLY A 91 17.95 -14.08 60.51
C GLY A 91 19.25 -14.15 61.32
N THR A 92 20.20 -15.01 60.93
CA THR A 92 21.59 -15.03 61.39
C THR A 92 22.51 -14.47 60.30
N SER A 93 23.75 -14.10 60.61
CA SER A 93 24.76 -13.61 59.63
C SER A 93 25.23 -14.66 58.60
N ALA A 94 24.53 -15.81 58.51
CA ALA A 94 24.79 -16.94 57.63
C ALA A 94 23.52 -17.35 56.87
N GLU A 95 22.60 -16.41 56.64
CA GLU A 95 21.37 -16.64 55.90
C GLU A 95 21.67 -17.09 54.48
N SER A 96 21.01 -18.16 54.05
CA SER A 96 21.21 -18.73 52.72
C SER A 96 19.90 -19.26 52.13
N PHE A 97 19.74 -19.12 50.81
CA PHE A 97 18.63 -19.73 50.10
C PHE A 97 19.06 -20.32 48.76
N SER A 98 18.23 -21.22 48.23
CA SER A 98 18.28 -21.74 46.88
C SER A 98 16.92 -21.63 46.20
N LEU A 99 16.90 -21.19 44.94
CA LEU A 99 15.74 -21.14 44.06
C LEU A 99 16.06 -21.98 42.81
N GLN A 100 15.36 -23.09 42.60
CA GLN A 100 15.63 -24.06 41.55
C GLN A 100 14.48 -24.15 40.56
N VAL A 101 14.81 -24.14 39.28
CA VAL A 101 13.91 -24.33 38.14
C VAL A 101 14.39 -25.56 37.37
N LYS A 102 13.50 -26.54 37.14
CA LYS A 102 13.81 -27.73 36.35
C LYS A 102 12.71 -27.99 35.33
N GLU A 103 13.07 -28.12 34.06
CA GLU A 103 12.17 -28.49 32.97
C GLU A 103 12.89 -29.41 31.97
N SER A 104 12.21 -30.45 31.52
CA SER A 104 12.72 -31.39 30.52
C SER A 104 12.24 -31.08 29.10
N GLY A 105 11.04 -30.51 28.95
CA GLY A 105 10.44 -30.15 27.67
C GLY A 105 11.08 -28.94 26.99
N SER A 106 10.64 -28.67 25.75
CA SER A 106 11.13 -27.55 24.96
C SER A 106 10.51 -26.22 25.38
N PHE A 107 11.35 -25.19 25.53
CA PHE A 107 10.97 -23.82 25.87
C PHE A 107 11.74 -22.81 25.01
N ALA A 108 11.27 -21.55 24.98
CA ALA A 108 11.88 -20.49 24.16
C ALA A 108 12.11 -20.90 22.68
N GLN A 109 11.04 -21.28 21.96
CA GLN A 109 11.12 -21.77 20.59
C GLN A 109 11.23 -20.62 19.55
N GLY A 110 12.07 -20.81 18.54
CA GLY A 110 12.23 -19.97 17.35
C GLY A 110 12.18 -20.80 16.06
N PRO A 111 12.24 -20.18 14.86
CA PRO A 111 12.05 -20.88 13.58
C PRO A 111 13.01 -22.04 13.31
N GLN A 112 14.26 -21.90 13.76
CA GLN A 112 15.34 -22.88 13.57
C GLN A 112 16.11 -23.13 14.87
N SER A 113 15.50 -22.86 16.03
CA SER A 113 16.16 -23.08 17.32
C SER A 113 15.18 -23.25 18.46
N HIS A 114 15.48 -24.06 19.45
CA HIS A 114 14.71 -24.10 20.69
C HIS A 114 15.57 -24.55 21.88
N PHE A 115 15.16 -24.21 23.10
CA PHE A 115 15.83 -24.69 24.32
C PHE A 115 15.08 -25.87 24.93
N SER A 116 15.75 -26.77 25.64
CA SER A 116 15.14 -27.86 26.43
C SER A 116 16.02 -28.22 27.63
N ASN A 117 15.57 -29.12 28.51
CA ASN A 117 16.37 -29.65 29.63
C ASN A 117 16.96 -28.57 30.56
N LEU A 118 16.18 -27.54 30.93
CA LEU A 118 16.60 -26.51 31.89
C LEU A 118 16.78 -27.10 33.29
N ASP A 119 17.93 -26.88 33.90
CA ASP A 119 18.22 -27.08 35.31
C ASP A 119 19.01 -25.86 35.80
N LEU A 120 18.30 -24.90 36.40
CA LEU A 120 18.84 -23.62 36.83
C LEU A 120 18.60 -23.46 38.33
N THR A 121 19.68 -23.29 39.11
CA THR A 121 19.57 -23.10 40.56
C THR A 121 20.30 -21.83 40.99
N PHE A 122 19.56 -20.82 41.43
CA PHE A 122 20.11 -19.65 42.07
C PHE A 122 20.41 -19.95 43.54
N LYS A 123 21.60 -19.58 44.02
CA LYS A 123 22.04 -19.72 45.40
C LYS A 123 22.42 -18.34 45.94
N TYR A 124 21.99 -18.03 47.15
CA TYR A 124 22.37 -16.80 47.83
C TYR A 124 22.92 -17.11 49.21
N LYS A 125 23.95 -16.37 49.61
CA LYS A 125 24.40 -16.27 51.00
C LYS A 125 24.70 -14.82 51.34
N GLU A 126 24.34 -14.37 52.53
CA GLU A 126 24.56 -12.99 52.97
C GLU A 126 26.02 -12.52 52.84
N SER A 127 26.99 -13.43 53.05
CA SER A 127 28.43 -13.14 52.90
C SER A 127 28.97 -13.20 51.47
N GLU A 128 28.27 -13.85 50.54
CA GLU A 128 28.78 -14.15 49.18
C GLU A 128 27.91 -13.55 48.06
N GLY A 129 26.71 -13.04 48.36
CA GLY A 129 25.78 -12.51 47.35
C GLY A 129 25.01 -13.59 46.60
N LEU A 130 24.38 -13.23 45.48
CA LEU A 130 23.65 -14.14 44.59
C LEU A 130 24.63 -14.82 43.62
N SER A 131 24.46 -16.12 43.40
CA SER A 131 25.25 -16.94 42.49
C SER A 131 24.35 -17.98 41.80
N ILE A 132 24.85 -18.62 40.75
CA ILE A 132 24.16 -19.73 40.06
C ILE A 132 24.97 -21.01 40.28
N ASP A 133 24.26 -22.12 40.46
CA ASP A 133 24.87 -23.43 40.60
C ASP A 133 25.53 -23.87 39.27
N SER A 134 26.84 -24.06 39.31
CA SER A 134 27.65 -24.47 38.14
C SER A 134 27.33 -25.89 37.65
N GLY A 135 26.53 -26.65 38.40
CA GLY A 135 26.03 -27.97 37.97
C GLY A 135 24.77 -27.94 37.11
N GLY A 136 24.15 -26.76 36.93
CA GLY A 136 22.98 -26.57 36.10
C GLY A 136 23.26 -26.81 34.61
N LYS A 137 22.23 -27.12 33.82
CA LYS A 137 22.36 -27.36 32.38
C LYS A 137 21.14 -26.82 31.63
N VAL A 138 21.32 -26.49 30.36
CA VAL A 138 20.24 -26.26 29.40
C VAL A 138 20.71 -26.77 28.04
N THR A 139 19.82 -27.35 27.25
CA THR A 139 20.12 -27.77 25.87
C THR A 139 19.60 -26.72 24.90
N LEU A 140 20.42 -26.28 23.95
CA LEU A 140 20.01 -25.48 22.79
C LEU A 140 20.03 -26.38 21.56
N HIS A 141 18.90 -26.53 20.89
CA HIS A 141 18.76 -27.23 19.61
C HIS A 141 18.76 -26.21 18.48
N LEU A 142 19.47 -26.50 17.39
CA LEU A 142 19.62 -25.66 16.20
C LEU A 142 19.27 -26.47 14.96
N GLY A 143 18.31 -26.01 14.15
CA GLY A 143 17.74 -26.74 13.00
C GLY A 143 18.48 -26.55 11.67
N GLU A 144 17.96 -27.22 10.62
CA GLU A 144 18.53 -27.22 9.26
C GLU A 144 18.58 -25.81 8.63
N GLY A 145 19.75 -25.45 8.08
CA GLY A 145 20.03 -24.14 7.45
C GLY A 145 21.41 -23.58 7.81
N VAL A 146 21.93 -23.93 8.98
CA VAL A 146 23.31 -23.60 9.45
C VAL A 146 24.16 -24.86 9.65
N PHE A 147 23.52 -26.01 9.86
CA PHE A 147 24.13 -27.33 10.03
C PHE A 147 23.43 -28.37 9.15
N ASN A 148 24.11 -29.46 8.81
CA ASN A 148 23.59 -30.65 8.10
C ASN A 148 22.64 -31.51 8.97
N GLY A 149 21.72 -30.89 9.69
CA GLY A 149 20.77 -31.53 10.60
C GLY A 149 20.49 -30.71 11.86
N GLU A 150 19.68 -31.25 12.76
CA GLU A 150 19.44 -30.63 14.07
C GLU A 150 20.57 -30.96 15.05
N GLU A 151 21.29 -29.93 15.52
CA GLU A 151 22.42 -30.05 16.46
C GLU A 151 22.00 -29.60 17.87
N ALA A 152 22.40 -30.35 18.89
CA ALA A 152 22.02 -30.11 20.29
C ALA A 152 23.24 -29.78 21.17
N ILE A 153 23.24 -28.59 21.76
CA ILE A 153 24.34 -28.03 22.56
C ILE A 153 23.95 -28.00 24.03
N ILE A 154 24.71 -28.70 24.88
CA ILE A 154 24.53 -28.64 26.33
C ILE A 154 25.32 -27.45 26.88
N LEU A 155 24.60 -26.45 27.37
CA LEU A 155 25.11 -25.23 27.97
C LEU A 155 24.97 -25.30 29.49
N SER A 156 25.89 -24.65 30.21
CA SER A 156 25.89 -24.49 31.66
C SER A 156 25.50 -23.04 31.98
N PRO A 157 24.55 -22.79 32.89
CA PRO A 157 24.18 -21.44 33.26
C PRO A 157 25.23 -20.81 34.16
N GLU A 158 25.63 -19.60 33.84
CA GLU A 158 26.62 -18.81 34.57
C GLU A 158 26.10 -17.39 34.80
N TRP A 159 26.62 -16.75 35.84
CA TRP A 159 26.31 -15.36 36.15
C TRP A 159 27.40 -14.45 35.62
N ASN A 160 27.05 -13.43 34.83
CA ASN A 160 27.99 -12.38 34.45
C ASN A 160 27.92 -11.24 35.49
N PRO A 161 28.95 -11.08 36.33
CA PRO A 161 28.95 -10.07 37.38
C PRO A 161 29.09 -8.64 36.84
N GLN A 162 29.55 -8.43 35.60
CA GLN A 162 29.71 -7.11 34.99
C GLN A 162 28.41 -6.62 34.34
N SER A 163 27.72 -7.47 33.57
CA SER A 163 26.47 -7.10 32.89
C SER A 163 25.22 -7.32 33.74
N GLU A 164 25.37 -7.97 34.90
CA GLU A 164 24.27 -8.45 35.74
C GLU A 164 23.23 -9.27 34.94
N THR A 165 23.71 -10.15 34.05
CA THR A 165 22.87 -11.01 33.20
C THR A 165 23.18 -12.49 33.35
N LEU A 166 22.18 -13.32 33.04
CA LEU A 166 22.30 -14.77 32.93
C LEU A 166 22.96 -15.12 31.58
N ILE A 167 24.00 -15.95 31.60
CA ILE A 167 24.69 -16.47 30.41
C ILE A 167 24.59 -17.99 30.41
N PHE A 168 24.53 -18.62 29.23
CA PHE A 168 24.61 -20.06 29.08
C PHE A 168 25.85 -20.43 28.25
N SER A 169 26.82 -21.14 28.84
CA SER A 169 28.11 -21.44 28.21
C SER A 169 28.35 -22.96 28.06
N ALA A 170 28.82 -23.41 26.90
CA ALA A 170 29.27 -24.78 26.67
C ALA A 170 30.79 -24.85 26.72
N GLY A 171 31.31 -25.60 27.69
CA GLY A 171 32.72 -26.01 27.73
C GLY A 171 32.95 -27.31 26.96
N GLY A 172 33.72 -27.26 25.87
CA GLY A 172 34.44 -28.44 25.33
C GLY A 172 33.73 -29.30 24.27
N ALA A 173 32.50 -29.00 23.86
CA ALA A 173 31.83 -29.69 22.75
C ALA A 173 31.90 -28.83 21.49
N GLY A 174 32.93 -29.03 20.69
CA GLY A 174 33.08 -28.23 19.49
C GLY A 174 32.14 -28.66 18.37
N ILE A 175 31.41 -27.72 17.77
CA ILE A 175 30.42 -27.98 16.71
C ILE A 175 31.05 -27.76 15.35
N GLN A 176 30.83 -28.73 14.45
CA GLN A 176 31.31 -28.65 13.08
C GLN A 176 30.30 -27.86 12.23
N MET A 177 30.77 -26.78 11.60
CA MET A 177 30.01 -26.00 10.62
C MET A 177 30.53 -26.32 9.22
N ASP A 178 29.65 -26.74 8.32
CA ASP A 178 30.01 -27.33 7.02
C ASP A 178 30.89 -26.43 6.14
N SER A 179 30.81 -25.10 6.29
CA SER A 179 31.54 -24.12 5.46
C SER A 179 32.58 -23.27 6.21
N ILE A 180 32.63 -23.36 7.53
CA ILE A 180 33.43 -22.44 8.36
C ILE A 180 34.48 -23.22 9.14
N GLY A 181 34.18 -24.41 9.68
CA GLY A 181 35.13 -25.19 10.49
C GLY A 181 34.54 -25.56 11.86
N LYS A 182 35.39 -25.92 12.82
CA LYS A 182 34.95 -26.37 14.15
C LYS A 182 34.97 -25.22 15.17
N LEU A 183 33.81 -24.86 15.70
CA LEU A 183 33.68 -23.93 16.82
C LEU A 183 33.95 -24.70 18.12
N SER A 184 35.02 -24.39 18.86
CA SER A 184 35.53 -25.25 19.95
C SER A 184 35.01 -24.90 21.35
N THR A 185 34.74 -23.62 21.59
CA THR A 185 34.10 -23.07 22.80
C THR A 185 32.87 -22.31 22.34
N ILE A 186 31.69 -22.54 22.93
CA ILE A 186 30.45 -21.85 22.54
C ILE A 186 29.85 -21.19 23.76
N VAL A 187 29.72 -19.87 23.76
CA VAL A 187 29.03 -19.09 24.79
C VAL A 187 27.79 -18.48 24.18
N VAL A 188 26.64 -18.79 24.75
CA VAL A 188 25.32 -18.28 24.35
C VAL A 188 24.84 -17.30 25.42
N GLU A 189 24.93 -16.02 25.11
CA GLU A 189 24.30 -14.96 25.90
C GLU A 189 22.83 -14.85 25.49
N VAL A 190 21.94 -14.81 26.47
CA VAL A 190 20.49 -14.74 26.24
C VAL A 190 19.96 -13.51 26.97
N GLY A 191 19.28 -12.61 26.24
CA GLY A 191 18.63 -11.42 26.80
C GLY A 191 19.56 -10.29 27.26
N SER A 192 20.71 -10.11 26.61
CA SER A 192 21.71 -9.09 26.99
C SER A 192 21.40 -7.67 26.54
N ALA A 193 20.77 -7.43 25.38
CA ALA A 193 20.60 -6.06 24.84
C ALA A 193 19.27 -5.37 25.11
N TYR A 194 18.31 -5.98 25.82
CA TYR A 194 16.99 -5.39 25.96
C TYR A 194 16.31 -5.68 27.30
N ASP A 195 15.85 -4.63 27.98
CA ASP A 195 15.04 -4.75 29.20
C ASP A 195 13.56 -4.85 28.86
N ARG A 196 13.07 -6.09 28.77
CA ARG A 196 11.66 -6.45 28.51
C ARG A 196 10.66 -5.71 29.39
N TRP A 197 11.03 -5.41 30.64
CA TRP A 197 10.12 -4.81 31.61
C TRP A 197 10.34 -3.32 31.80
N SER A 198 11.15 -2.69 30.94
CA SER A 198 11.28 -1.25 30.90
C SER A 198 9.89 -0.62 30.72
N GLN A 199 9.55 0.30 31.62
CA GLN A 199 8.28 1.04 31.63
C GLN A 199 7.02 0.17 31.76
N VAL A 200 7.15 -1.05 32.30
CA VAL A 200 5.98 -1.83 32.73
C VAL A 200 5.28 -1.13 33.90
N GLN A 201 3.96 -1.01 33.83
CA GLN A 201 3.09 -0.39 34.82
C GLN A 201 2.31 -1.42 35.64
N SER A 202 2.02 -2.57 35.07
CA SER A 202 1.45 -3.69 35.81
C SER A 202 1.84 -5.03 35.19
N LEU A 203 1.95 -6.05 36.03
CA LEU A 203 2.25 -7.42 35.62
C LEU A 203 1.46 -8.38 36.51
N TYR A 204 0.58 -9.17 35.91
CA TYR A 204 -0.23 -10.19 36.57
C TYR A 204 0.07 -11.56 35.96
N THR A 205 0.32 -12.54 36.82
CA THR A 205 0.62 -13.94 36.43
C THR A 205 -0.48 -14.93 36.85
N PHE A 206 -1.58 -14.40 37.39
CA PHE A 206 -2.80 -15.15 37.72
C PHE A 206 -2.54 -16.41 38.56
N ASP A 207 -1.69 -16.29 39.57
CA ASP A 207 -1.14 -17.36 40.39
C ASP A 207 -1.94 -17.64 41.69
N GLY A 208 -3.21 -17.22 41.74
CA GLY A 208 -4.07 -17.37 42.92
C GLY A 208 -4.41 -18.82 43.29
N GLY A 209 -4.07 -19.79 42.44
CA GLY A 209 -4.19 -21.23 42.72
C GLY A 209 -3.15 -21.76 43.70
N LEU A 210 -2.09 -21.00 43.99
CA LEU A 210 -1.00 -21.39 44.88
C LEU A 210 -1.35 -21.27 46.39
N SER A 211 -2.63 -21.28 46.80
CA SER A 211 -3.01 -21.15 48.22
C SER A 211 -3.77 -22.38 48.72
N ASP A 212 -3.30 -23.02 49.82
CA ASP A 212 -4.00 -24.12 50.49
C ASP A 212 -4.81 -23.60 51.71
N GLY A 213 -6.12 -23.85 51.73
CA GLY A 213 -6.98 -23.65 52.92
C GLY A 213 -8.22 -22.78 52.69
N ALA A 214 -9.07 -22.65 53.72
CA ALA A 214 -10.38 -21.97 53.70
C ALA A 214 -10.34 -20.44 53.50
N GLY A 215 -9.26 -19.90 52.92
CA GLY A 215 -9.04 -18.49 52.62
C GLY A 215 -8.32 -18.28 51.28
N ALA A 216 -8.52 -19.20 50.30
CA ALA A 216 -7.94 -19.10 48.97
C ALA A 216 -8.12 -17.70 48.39
N GLU A 217 -7.02 -17.12 47.91
CA GLU A 217 -6.95 -15.72 47.50
C GLU A 217 -7.88 -15.50 46.29
N LYS A 218 -8.82 -14.56 46.41
CA LYS A 218 -9.81 -14.24 45.38
C LYS A 218 -9.33 -13.15 44.41
N ALA A 219 -8.04 -12.82 44.42
CA ALA A 219 -7.46 -11.73 43.65
C ALA A 219 -6.17 -12.13 42.96
N ALA A 220 -5.92 -11.57 41.78
CA ALA A 220 -4.60 -11.51 41.17
C ALA A 220 -3.93 -10.19 41.58
N HIS A 221 -2.72 -10.27 42.09
CA HIS A 221 -1.96 -9.11 42.56
C HIS A 221 -0.91 -8.70 41.53
N ASP A 222 -0.60 -7.41 41.50
CA ASP A 222 0.49 -6.88 40.70
C ASP A 222 1.84 -7.36 41.26
N ILE A 223 2.72 -7.78 40.37
CA ILE A 223 4.11 -8.13 40.69
C ILE A 223 5.12 -7.22 39.96
N SER A 224 4.67 -6.17 39.27
CA SER A 224 5.54 -5.20 38.60
C SER A 224 6.33 -4.31 39.56
N GLY A 225 5.85 -4.17 40.80
CA GLY A 225 6.42 -3.25 41.79
C GLY A 225 6.05 -1.78 41.54
N LYS A 226 5.00 -1.52 40.75
CA LYS A 226 4.47 -0.19 40.44
C LYS A 226 3.13 0.11 41.13
N GLU A 227 2.78 -0.70 42.13
CA GLU A 227 1.58 -0.53 42.96
C GLU A 227 0.27 -0.54 42.13
N ALA A 228 0.26 -1.31 41.03
CA ALA A 228 -0.96 -1.45 40.23
C ALA A 228 -2.08 -2.14 41.03
N PRO A 229 -3.36 -1.79 40.78
CA PRO A 229 -4.46 -2.28 41.59
C PRO A 229 -4.65 -3.79 41.44
N SER A 230 -5.06 -4.47 42.52
CA SER A 230 -5.32 -5.90 42.49
C SER A 230 -6.62 -6.22 41.74
N LEU A 231 -6.65 -7.34 41.00
CA LEU A 231 -7.80 -7.77 40.21
C LEU A 231 -8.59 -8.83 40.99
N TYR A 232 -9.78 -8.48 41.45
CA TYR A 232 -10.62 -9.36 42.27
C TYR A 232 -11.61 -10.13 41.39
N PHE A 233 -11.82 -11.40 41.72
CA PHE A 233 -12.95 -12.15 41.18
C PHE A 233 -14.26 -11.53 41.68
N LYS A 234 -15.01 -10.95 40.75
CA LYS A 234 -16.31 -10.33 41.06
C LYS A 234 -17.41 -11.37 40.82
N GLY A 235 -17.56 -12.28 41.77
CA GLY A 235 -18.68 -13.22 41.87
C GLY A 235 -18.83 -13.73 43.29
N ASP A 236 -19.63 -13.07 44.13
CA ASP A 236 -19.95 -13.59 45.47
C ASP A 236 -21.42 -13.34 45.85
N LYS A 237 -22.17 -14.45 45.92
CA LYS A 237 -23.25 -14.84 46.84
C LYS A 237 -24.45 -13.95 47.16
N THR A 238 -24.64 -12.75 46.59
CA THR A 238 -25.88 -11.97 46.82
C THR A 238 -26.75 -11.76 45.60
N SER A 239 -26.31 -12.14 44.40
CA SER A 239 -27.08 -12.00 43.17
C SER A 239 -27.34 -13.37 42.54
N ASN A 240 -28.56 -13.56 42.04
CA ASN A 240 -29.05 -14.74 41.31
C ASN A 240 -28.31 -14.93 39.96
N VAL A 241 -26.98 -14.96 39.96
CA VAL A 241 -26.17 -15.27 38.79
C VAL A 241 -26.22 -16.80 38.62
N PRO A 242 -26.60 -17.32 37.43
CA PRO A 242 -26.63 -18.75 37.17
C PRO A 242 -25.28 -19.41 37.50
N PRO A 243 -25.25 -20.67 37.96
CA PRO A 243 -24.06 -21.35 38.48
C PRO A 243 -22.95 -21.61 37.44
N ASN A 244 -23.06 -21.09 36.22
CA ASN A 244 -22.23 -21.44 35.06
C ASN A 244 -21.20 -20.37 34.67
N TYR A 245 -21.07 -19.25 35.41
CA TYR A 245 -20.03 -18.26 35.17
C TYR A 245 -18.94 -18.39 36.24
N GLY A 246 -17.82 -18.99 35.84
CA GLY A 246 -16.74 -19.36 36.74
C GLY A 246 -15.43 -18.69 36.36
N ALA A 247 -14.62 -18.37 37.36
CA ALA A 247 -13.18 -18.33 37.18
C ALA A 247 -12.59 -19.39 38.11
N SER A 248 -11.69 -20.20 37.58
CA SER A 248 -10.93 -21.17 38.36
C SER A 248 -9.47 -20.93 38.10
N TRP A 249 -8.72 -20.74 39.17
CA TRP A 249 -7.27 -20.81 39.09
C TRP A 249 -6.86 -22.15 38.48
N THR A 250 -5.98 -22.12 37.50
CA THR A 250 -5.30 -23.30 36.99
C THR A 250 -3.92 -23.36 37.64
N GLU A 251 -3.18 -24.43 37.38
CA GLU A 251 -1.78 -24.53 37.81
C GLU A 251 -0.90 -23.43 37.19
N ARG A 252 -1.34 -22.80 36.09
CA ARG A 252 -0.51 -21.96 35.22
C ARG A 252 -1.13 -20.60 34.88
N GLY A 253 -2.23 -20.25 35.54
CA GLY A 253 -2.96 -19.01 35.29
C GLY A 253 -4.39 -19.08 35.80
N ILE A 254 -5.32 -18.47 35.06
CA ILE A 254 -6.74 -18.50 35.38
C ILE A 254 -7.58 -18.91 34.17
N ALA A 255 -8.40 -19.95 34.35
CA ALA A 255 -9.41 -20.34 33.39
C ALA A 255 -10.68 -19.53 33.67
N LEU A 256 -11.16 -18.84 32.66
CA LEU A 256 -12.40 -18.08 32.68
C LEU A 256 -13.44 -18.86 31.87
N ASP A 257 -14.49 -19.32 32.54
CA ASP A 257 -15.73 -19.79 31.90
C ASP A 257 -16.77 -18.67 32.02
N GLY A 258 -16.44 -17.54 31.40
CA GLY A 258 -17.24 -16.34 31.44
C GLY A 258 -17.23 -15.57 32.78
N GLY A 259 -16.20 -15.76 33.61
CA GLY A 259 -15.96 -14.99 34.84
C GLY A 259 -15.37 -13.60 34.61
N LEU A 260 -15.40 -12.75 35.65
CA LEU A 260 -14.87 -11.38 35.63
C LEU A 260 -13.80 -11.19 36.71
N LEU A 261 -12.63 -10.70 36.30
CA LEU A 261 -11.63 -10.10 37.19
C LEU A 261 -11.62 -8.59 37.00
N ALA A 262 -11.70 -7.83 38.10
CA ALA A 262 -11.65 -6.37 38.02
C ALA A 262 -11.03 -5.71 39.25
N SER A 263 -10.42 -4.55 39.05
CA SER A 263 -9.96 -3.69 40.15
C SER A 263 -11.12 -3.11 40.98
N GLN A 264 -10.84 -2.67 42.21
CA GLN A 264 -11.87 -2.16 43.11
C GLN A 264 -12.50 -0.83 42.64
N ASP A 265 -13.69 -0.56 43.16
CA ASP A 265 -14.42 0.67 42.91
C ASP A 265 -13.75 1.84 43.66
N LYS A 266 -13.24 2.85 42.93
CA LYS A 266 -12.73 4.15 43.44
C LYS A 266 -11.27 4.20 43.94
N GLU A 267 -10.44 3.21 43.65
CA GLU A 267 -8.99 3.34 43.83
C GLU A 267 -8.41 4.19 42.68
N PRO A 268 -7.49 5.14 42.96
CA PRO A 268 -6.64 5.73 41.92
C PRO A 268 -5.97 4.61 41.14
N ASN A 269 -5.97 4.70 39.81
CA ASN A 269 -5.35 3.69 38.97
C ASN A 269 -4.03 4.26 38.42
N PRO A 270 -2.89 4.05 39.12
CA PRO A 270 -1.61 4.62 38.72
C PRO A 270 -1.18 4.17 37.31
N VAL A 271 -1.67 3.01 36.84
CA VAL A 271 -1.45 2.53 35.48
C VAL A 271 -2.07 3.49 34.45
N VAL A 272 -3.28 3.95 34.72
CA VAL A 272 -4.01 4.87 33.83
C VAL A 272 -3.38 6.27 33.86
N ASP A 273 -2.97 6.72 35.04
CA ASP A 273 -2.28 8.00 35.19
C ASP A 273 -0.96 8.03 34.41
N ALA A 274 -0.18 6.93 34.45
CA ALA A 274 1.06 6.79 33.69
C ALA A 274 0.84 6.75 32.15
N ILE A 275 -0.27 6.15 31.70
CA ILE A 275 -0.67 6.15 30.28
C ILE A 275 -1.10 7.56 29.84
N LEU A 276 -1.82 8.29 30.69
CA LEU A 276 -2.23 9.67 30.43
C LEU A 276 -1.03 10.63 30.36
N GLU A 277 -0.02 10.41 31.20
CA GLU A 277 1.21 11.22 31.20
C GLU A 277 2.03 11.07 29.91
N THR A 278 2.14 9.84 29.41
CA THR A 278 2.95 9.52 28.22
C THR A 278 2.17 9.73 26.92
N GLY A 279 0.87 9.47 26.93
CA GLY A 279 0.05 9.40 25.72
C GLY A 279 0.22 8.08 24.95
N ASP A 280 1.08 7.19 25.42
CA ASP A 280 1.40 5.90 24.82
C ASP A 280 0.95 4.76 25.74
N PHE A 281 0.49 3.64 25.18
CA PHE A 281 0.34 2.41 25.98
C PHE A 281 0.39 1.14 25.15
N SER A 282 0.74 0.04 25.82
CA SER A 282 0.63 -1.31 25.28
C SER A 282 0.01 -2.26 26.29
N VAL A 283 -0.76 -3.21 25.79
CA VAL A 283 -1.32 -4.34 26.56
C VAL A 283 -0.76 -5.62 25.97
N GLU A 284 -0.03 -6.38 26.78
CA GLU A 284 0.55 -7.68 26.42
C GLU A 284 -0.18 -8.78 27.19
N LEU A 285 -0.62 -9.81 26.48
CA LEU A 285 -1.38 -10.93 27.00
C LEU A 285 -0.80 -12.24 26.48
N TRP A 286 -0.73 -13.23 27.37
CA TRP A 286 -0.57 -14.62 26.99
C TRP A 286 -1.82 -15.38 27.38
N MET A 287 -2.48 -15.95 26.38
CA MET A 287 -3.80 -16.53 26.56
C MET A 287 -3.98 -17.77 25.69
N LYS A 288 -4.85 -18.67 26.14
CA LYS A 288 -5.34 -19.80 25.40
C LYS A 288 -6.85 -19.61 25.16
N PRO A 289 -7.27 -19.18 23.97
CA PRO A 289 -8.68 -18.97 23.68
C PRO A 289 -9.44 -20.30 23.75
N ALA A 290 -10.63 -20.31 24.34
CA ALA A 290 -11.57 -21.38 24.04
C ALA A 290 -12.20 -21.12 22.67
N HIS A 291 -12.64 -22.16 21.96
CA HIS A 291 -13.64 -21.98 20.90
C HIS A 291 -15.00 -21.88 21.60
N PRO A 292 -15.58 -20.68 21.81
CA PRO A 292 -16.95 -20.61 22.27
C PRO A 292 -17.84 -21.29 21.21
N PRO A 293 -18.94 -21.95 21.62
CA PRO A 293 -19.96 -22.36 20.66
C PRO A 293 -20.38 -21.13 19.83
N LEU A 294 -20.80 -21.39 18.58
CA LEU A 294 -21.15 -20.48 17.48
C LEU A 294 -22.17 -19.36 17.83
N SER A 295 -21.99 -18.61 18.90
CA SER A 295 -22.83 -17.45 19.24
C SER A 295 -22.18 -16.20 18.64
N GLU A 296 -22.95 -15.57 17.78
CA GLU A 296 -22.65 -14.48 16.84
C GLU A 296 -22.15 -13.15 17.45
N GLN A 297 -21.40 -13.14 18.56
CA GLN A 297 -21.06 -11.92 19.30
C GLN A 297 -19.61 -11.88 19.81
N ASN A 298 -19.00 -10.69 19.74
CA ASN A 298 -17.70 -10.33 20.30
C ASN A 298 -17.64 -10.56 21.82
N THR A 299 -16.55 -11.17 22.30
CA THR A 299 -16.31 -11.45 23.72
C THR A 299 -15.27 -10.51 24.33
N TRP A 300 -15.39 -10.24 25.64
CA TRP A 300 -14.59 -9.22 26.32
C TRP A 300 -13.35 -9.81 26.96
N LEU A 301 -12.18 -9.61 26.35
CA LEU A 301 -10.92 -10.12 26.85
C LEU A 301 -10.31 -9.16 27.89
N PHE A 302 -10.10 -7.89 27.51
CA PHE A 302 -9.51 -6.87 28.37
C PHE A 302 -10.15 -5.50 28.11
N ALA A 303 -10.30 -4.67 29.14
CA ALA A 303 -10.78 -3.31 28.97
C ALA A 303 -10.35 -2.37 30.11
N PHE A 304 -10.21 -1.09 29.76
CA PHE A 304 -10.21 0.02 30.72
C PHE A 304 -11.62 0.63 30.80
N GLN A 305 -12.24 0.58 31.98
CA GLN A 305 -13.66 0.92 32.16
C GLN A 305 -13.90 1.82 33.37
N GLY A 306 -14.67 2.88 33.22
CA GLY A 306 -15.00 3.74 34.36
C GLY A 306 -16.23 4.60 34.13
N LYS A 307 -16.49 5.50 35.07
CA LYS A 307 -17.64 6.39 35.02
C LYS A 307 -17.14 7.83 35.08
N ARG A 308 -17.46 8.63 34.06
CA ARG A 308 -17.19 10.07 34.06
C ARG A 308 -18.01 10.74 35.17
N GLU A 309 -17.40 11.67 35.91
CA GLU A 309 -18.08 12.41 36.97
C GLU A 309 -19.28 13.18 36.37
N GLY A 310 -20.48 13.03 36.95
CA GLY A 310 -21.71 13.66 36.45
C GLY A 310 -22.54 12.88 35.42
N GLN A 311 -22.08 11.73 34.90
CA GLN A 311 -22.87 10.93 33.94
C GLN A 311 -23.87 9.98 34.65
N ALA A 312 -25.13 9.91 34.18
CA ALA A 312 -26.12 8.93 34.65
C ALA A 312 -26.27 7.78 33.62
N GLY A 313 -26.06 6.53 34.04
CA GLY A 313 -26.14 5.34 33.15
C GLY A 313 -24.81 4.58 32.98
N LYS A 314 -24.87 3.42 32.29
CA LYS A 314 -23.85 2.34 32.18
C LYS A 314 -22.40 2.84 31.98
N ASN A 315 -21.44 2.22 32.67
CA ASN A 315 -19.99 2.50 32.59
C ASN A 315 -19.48 2.54 31.13
N PRO A 316 -19.07 3.69 30.58
CA PRO A 316 -18.31 3.70 29.33
C PRO A 316 -16.94 3.03 29.53
N TYR A 317 -16.57 2.14 28.61
CA TYR A 317 -15.18 1.71 28.44
C TYR A 317 -14.45 2.77 27.62
N ASN A 318 -13.18 3.02 27.94
CA ASN A 318 -12.33 3.94 27.17
C ASN A 318 -11.47 3.19 26.16
N PHE A 319 -11.09 1.96 26.50
CA PHE A 319 -10.41 1.02 25.63
C PHE A 319 -10.98 -0.39 25.82
N PHE A 320 -11.07 -1.13 24.72
CA PHE A 320 -11.56 -2.49 24.65
C PHE A 320 -10.68 -3.35 23.76
N LEU A 321 -10.37 -4.56 24.22
CA LEU A 321 -9.78 -5.65 23.45
C LEU A 321 -10.68 -6.89 23.59
N GLY A 322 -11.03 -7.51 22.47
CA GLY A 322 -11.95 -8.65 22.44
C GLY A 322 -11.64 -9.67 21.36
N GLN A 323 -12.34 -10.80 21.45
CA GLN A 323 -12.27 -11.90 20.49
C GLN A 323 -13.61 -12.06 19.76
N GLY A 324 -13.55 -12.03 18.43
CA GLY A 324 -14.69 -12.25 17.54
C GLY A 324 -15.36 -10.98 16.99
N PRO A 325 -16.38 -11.15 16.14
CA PRO A 325 -17.01 -10.06 15.40
C PRO A 325 -17.85 -9.12 16.27
N TRP A 326 -17.65 -7.81 16.07
CA TRP A 326 -18.44 -6.76 16.73
C TRP A 326 -19.92 -6.77 16.32
N SER A 327 -20.21 -7.20 15.09
CA SER A 327 -21.57 -7.33 14.53
C SER A 327 -21.70 -8.63 13.75
N THR A 328 -22.92 -9.15 13.64
CA THR A 328 -23.32 -10.29 12.79
C THR A 328 -22.99 -10.01 11.32
N GLY A 329 -21.74 -10.22 10.92
CA GLY A 329 -21.25 -10.16 9.55
C GLY A 329 -21.05 -11.57 8.98
N PRO A 330 -20.93 -11.70 7.65
CA PRO A 330 -20.75 -12.99 6.98
C PRO A 330 -19.41 -13.68 7.30
N ASP A 331 -18.47 -12.96 7.89
CA ASP A 331 -17.16 -13.48 8.28
C ASP A 331 -17.27 -14.22 9.62
N GLY A 332 -17.00 -15.53 9.59
CA GLY A 332 -17.29 -16.50 10.65
C GLY A 332 -16.69 -16.25 12.05
N PRO A 333 -17.01 -17.14 13.00
CA PRO A 333 -17.00 -16.88 14.44
C PRO A 333 -15.60 -16.85 15.07
N GLY A 334 -15.40 -16.00 16.09
CA GLY A 334 -14.43 -16.17 17.19
C GLY A 334 -12.94 -16.31 16.87
N THR A 335 -12.50 -16.08 15.64
CA THR A 335 -11.14 -16.44 15.20
C THR A 335 -10.18 -15.26 15.03
N TYR A 336 -10.56 -14.06 15.48
CA TYR A 336 -9.74 -12.85 15.34
C TYR A 336 -9.91 -11.91 16.54
N LEU A 337 -8.93 -11.03 16.72
CA LEU A 337 -8.90 -9.99 17.75
C LEU A 337 -9.53 -8.71 17.24
N ASN A 338 -10.11 -7.93 18.15
CA ASN A 338 -10.60 -6.59 17.88
C ASN A 338 -10.21 -5.65 19.01
N ALA A 339 -9.60 -4.51 18.66
CA ALA A 339 -9.31 -3.42 19.59
C ALA A 339 -10.12 -2.16 19.24
N LYS A 340 -10.51 -1.36 20.24
CA LYS A 340 -11.34 -0.17 20.01
C LYS A 340 -11.28 0.84 21.15
N PHE A 341 -11.34 2.13 20.82
CA PHE A 341 -11.59 3.22 21.76
C PHE A 341 -13.02 3.76 21.70
N ASN A 342 -13.38 4.53 22.74
CA ASN A 342 -14.65 5.22 22.84
C ASN A 342 -14.43 6.74 22.84
N PHE A 343 -14.55 7.38 21.67
CA PHE A 343 -14.38 8.83 21.53
C PHE A 343 -15.74 9.55 21.32
N PRO A 344 -16.17 10.42 22.25
CA PRO A 344 -17.50 11.03 22.19
C PRO A 344 -17.66 12.21 21.19
N GLU A 345 -16.58 12.76 20.61
CA GLU A 345 -16.69 13.99 19.77
C GLU A 345 -16.60 13.74 18.26
N THR A 346 -15.84 12.74 17.78
CA THR A 346 -15.52 12.59 16.34
C THR A 346 -16.12 11.36 15.65
N GLY A 347 -16.75 10.43 16.38
CA GLY A 347 -17.28 9.18 15.78
C GLY A 347 -18.58 9.35 14.98
N VAL A 348 -18.86 8.37 14.11
CA VAL A 348 -20.13 8.25 13.37
C VAL A 348 -21.26 7.90 14.35
N PRO A 349 -22.40 8.62 14.36
CA PRO A 349 -23.52 8.29 15.23
C PRO A 349 -24.20 6.97 14.82
N ASP A 350 -24.39 6.06 15.78
CA ASP A 350 -25.27 4.90 15.62
C ASP A 350 -26.76 5.29 15.65
N LEU A 351 -27.65 4.33 15.39
CA LEU A 351 -29.11 4.50 15.42
C LEU A 351 -29.67 4.96 16.78
N ASN A 352 -28.84 4.98 17.83
CA ASN A 352 -29.16 5.46 19.18
C ASN A 352 -28.38 6.73 19.57
N GLY A 353 -27.71 7.40 18.61
CA GLY A 353 -26.97 8.64 18.82
C GLY A 353 -25.61 8.46 19.52
N ARG A 354 -25.07 7.24 19.62
CA ARG A 354 -23.74 6.98 20.21
C ARG A 354 -22.67 7.04 19.13
N ARG A 355 -21.56 7.74 19.41
CA ARG A 355 -20.41 7.85 18.51
C ARG A 355 -19.36 6.83 18.91
N TRP A 356 -18.94 5.99 17.96
CA TRP A 356 -17.96 4.92 18.19
C TRP A 356 -16.86 4.96 17.12
N GLU A 357 -15.62 4.66 17.51
CA GLU A 357 -14.54 4.35 16.57
C GLU A 357 -14.83 2.99 15.89
N SER A 358 -14.40 2.85 14.64
CA SER A 358 -14.36 1.54 13.97
C SER A 358 -13.34 0.64 14.70
N PRO A 359 -13.67 -0.62 15.02
CA PRO A 359 -12.69 -1.51 15.63
C PRO A 359 -11.48 -1.72 14.70
N LEU A 360 -10.31 -2.01 15.27
CA LEU A 360 -9.13 -2.51 14.56
C LEU A 360 -9.15 -4.04 14.63
N PRO A 361 -9.56 -4.75 13.56
CA PRO A 361 -9.57 -6.20 13.53
C PRO A 361 -8.19 -6.75 13.13
N SER A 362 -7.80 -7.89 13.73
CA SER A 362 -6.79 -8.76 13.12
C SER A 362 -7.42 -9.56 11.96
N PRO A 363 -6.61 -10.18 11.08
CA PRO A 363 -7.11 -11.07 10.03
C PRO A 363 -7.99 -12.19 10.61
N ALA A 364 -9.03 -12.59 9.88
CA ALA A 364 -9.83 -13.76 10.23
C ALA A 364 -8.93 -15.01 10.36
N HIS A 365 -9.26 -15.92 11.27
CA HIS A 365 -8.46 -17.14 11.52
C HIS A 365 -7.08 -16.92 12.14
N SER A 366 -6.78 -15.73 12.66
CA SER A 366 -5.53 -15.46 13.38
C SER A 366 -5.47 -16.02 14.80
N LEU A 367 -6.60 -16.46 15.37
CA LEU A 367 -6.70 -17.11 16.69
C LEU A 367 -7.22 -18.55 16.59
N GLY A 368 -6.56 -19.46 17.29
CA GLY A 368 -6.99 -20.85 17.52
C GLY A 368 -7.17 -21.17 19.01
N THR A 369 -7.11 -22.45 19.38
CA THR A 369 -7.17 -22.92 20.78
C THR A 369 -5.82 -23.14 21.44
N GLU A 370 -4.74 -22.83 20.73
CA GLU A 370 -3.38 -22.94 21.25
C GLU A 370 -3.00 -21.70 22.08
N LEU A 371 -1.97 -21.84 22.91
CA LEU A 371 -1.40 -20.70 23.63
C LEU A 371 -0.87 -19.67 22.62
N VAL A 372 -1.32 -18.43 22.75
CA VAL A 372 -0.99 -17.33 21.84
C VAL A 372 -0.50 -16.12 22.63
N HIS A 373 0.50 -15.45 22.07
CA HIS A 373 1.00 -14.16 22.54
C HIS A 373 0.32 -13.03 21.77
N VAL A 374 -0.32 -12.11 22.47
CA VAL A 374 -1.07 -11.00 21.90
C VAL A 374 -0.55 -9.70 22.47
N VAL A 375 -0.22 -8.74 21.60
CA VAL A 375 0.14 -7.39 22.00
C VAL A 375 -0.71 -6.40 21.23
N TYR A 376 -1.38 -5.50 21.96
CA TYR A 376 -1.93 -4.28 21.40
C TYR A 376 -1.02 -3.11 21.79
N SER A 377 -0.69 -2.25 20.84
CA SER A 377 0.18 -1.08 21.03
C SER A 377 -0.47 0.16 20.42
N CYS A 378 -0.46 1.28 21.14
CA CYS A 378 -1.00 2.56 20.70
C CYS A 378 -0.02 3.66 21.09
N SER A 379 0.52 4.38 20.09
CA SER A 379 1.37 5.55 20.35
C SER A 379 0.56 6.85 20.36
N ARG A 380 1.17 7.89 20.94
CA ARG A 380 0.63 9.22 21.18
C ARG A 380 0.22 9.96 19.91
N ASP A 381 0.87 9.64 18.80
CA ASP A 381 0.53 10.14 17.47
C ASP A 381 -0.74 9.48 16.89
N GLY A 382 -1.28 8.45 17.55
CA GLY A 382 -2.47 7.73 17.13
C GLY A 382 -2.19 6.48 16.30
N MET A 383 -0.94 6.01 16.24
CA MET A 383 -0.63 4.75 15.57
C MET A 383 -0.98 3.55 16.46
N GLN A 384 -1.95 2.76 16.02
CA GLN A 384 -2.45 1.56 16.68
C GLN A 384 -1.95 0.32 15.95
N ARG A 385 -1.49 -0.69 16.68
CA ARG A 385 -0.97 -1.96 16.15
C ARG A 385 -1.46 -3.16 16.96
N ILE A 386 -1.67 -4.28 16.28
CA ILE A 386 -1.90 -5.60 16.88
C ILE A 386 -0.77 -6.53 16.43
N PHE A 387 -0.15 -7.19 17.40
CA PHE A 387 0.82 -8.26 17.19
C PHE A 387 0.27 -9.58 17.71
N ILE A 388 0.47 -10.65 16.92
CA ILE A 388 0.18 -12.03 17.33
C ILE A 388 1.45 -12.83 17.16
N ASN A 389 1.89 -13.51 18.23
CA ASN A 389 3.11 -14.32 18.24
C ASN A 389 4.36 -13.55 17.74
N GLY A 390 4.49 -12.30 18.19
CA GLY A 390 5.59 -11.40 17.83
C GLY A 390 5.57 -10.87 16.39
N VAL A 391 4.47 -11.02 15.65
CA VAL A 391 4.31 -10.53 14.27
C VAL A 391 3.18 -9.49 14.20
N GLU A 392 3.44 -8.33 13.58
CA GLU A 392 2.41 -7.33 13.30
C GLU A 392 1.38 -7.89 12.32
N VAL A 393 0.10 -7.91 12.73
CA VAL A 393 -1.00 -8.46 11.91
C VAL A 393 -2.04 -7.40 11.53
N ALA A 394 -2.05 -6.25 12.21
CA ALA A 394 -2.93 -5.14 11.88
C ALA A 394 -2.33 -3.82 12.36
N GLN A 395 -2.55 -2.76 11.58
CA GLN A 395 -2.18 -1.39 11.94
C GLN A 395 -3.22 -0.37 11.46
N ARG A 396 -3.32 0.75 12.17
CA ARG A 396 -4.11 1.91 11.77
C ARG A 396 -3.52 3.18 12.38
N PHE A 397 -3.41 4.22 11.56
CA PHE A 397 -3.14 5.57 12.04
C PHE A 397 -4.46 6.32 12.23
N ASP A 398 -4.72 6.80 13.45
CA ASP A 398 -5.84 7.69 13.75
C ASP A 398 -5.32 9.08 14.15
N PRO A 399 -5.25 10.05 13.22
CA PRO A 399 -4.77 11.41 13.52
C PRO A 399 -5.72 12.18 14.46
N GLY A 400 -6.93 11.66 14.71
CA GLY A 400 -7.89 12.19 15.68
C GLY A 400 -7.77 11.56 17.07
N TYR A 401 -6.76 10.70 17.30
CA TYR A 401 -6.48 10.12 18.61
C TYR A 401 -6.18 11.22 19.63
N ASP A 402 -7.04 11.32 20.65
CA ASP A 402 -6.89 12.25 21.76
C ASP A 402 -7.17 11.48 23.05
N ASN A 403 -6.12 11.19 23.83
CA ASN A 403 -6.20 10.38 25.04
C ASN A 403 -6.90 11.11 26.20
N ARG A 404 -8.17 11.46 26.03
CA ARG A 404 -9.03 12.13 27.04
C ARG A 404 -9.59 11.15 28.06
N TRP A 405 -8.76 10.21 28.53
CA TRP A 405 -9.20 9.29 29.57
C TRP A 405 -9.43 10.07 30.87
N GLU A 406 -10.62 9.92 31.47
CA GLU A 406 -10.99 10.62 32.70
C GLU A 406 -11.45 9.60 33.75
N GLY A 407 -11.21 9.93 35.03
CA GLY A 407 -11.97 9.43 36.17
C GLY A 407 -11.87 7.93 36.47
N GLY A 408 -10.97 7.54 37.38
CA GLY A 408 -11.05 6.28 38.14
C GLY A 408 -11.29 5.02 37.29
N LEU A 409 -10.70 4.97 36.10
CA LEU A 409 -10.82 3.84 35.18
C LEU A 409 -10.28 2.58 35.84
N ARG A 410 -11.02 1.49 35.69
CA ARG A 410 -10.71 0.17 36.23
C ARG A 410 -10.17 -0.73 35.14
N ILE A 411 -9.33 -1.65 35.57
CA ILE A 411 -8.91 -2.78 34.76
C ILE A 411 -9.98 -3.86 34.89
N ALA A 412 -10.48 -4.35 33.76
CA ALA A 412 -11.42 -5.46 33.68
C ALA A 412 -10.92 -6.52 32.70
N VAL A 413 -10.98 -7.79 33.10
CA VAL A 413 -10.51 -8.95 32.33
C VAL A 413 -11.60 -10.02 32.32
N GLY A 414 -11.90 -10.58 31.15
CA GLY A 414 -12.83 -11.70 30.98
C GLY A 414 -14.31 -11.36 30.78
N ALA A 415 -14.75 -10.18 31.22
CA ALA A 415 -16.12 -9.70 30.97
C ALA A 415 -16.24 -8.17 31.09
N ASN A 416 -17.42 -7.65 30.77
CA ASN A 416 -17.76 -6.25 30.99
C ASN A 416 -18.22 -5.99 32.44
N LEU A 417 -17.89 -4.82 33.02
CA LEU A 417 -18.46 -4.38 34.29
C LEU A 417 -19.93 -3.95 34.10
N PRO A 418 -20.87 -4.42 34.94
CA PRO A 418 -22.18 -3.78 35.04
C PRO A 418 -22.12 -2.30 35.39
N GLY A 419 -23.14 -1.57 34.94
CA GLY A 419 -23.45 -0.21 35.42
C GLY A 419 -23.93 -0.11 36.88
N GLY A 420 -23.55 -1.04 37.76
CA GLY A 420 -23.84 -1.05 39.19
C GLY A 420 -23.06 -2.14 39.93
N PRO A 421 -22.76 -1.95 41.24
CA PRO A 421 -21.98 -2.92 42.01
C PRO A 421 -22.71 -4.28 42.09
N GLY A 422 -22.05 -5.36 41.61
CA GLY A 422 -22.46 -6.75 41.87
C GLY A 422 -23.17 -7.54 40.75
N ASN A 423 -23.33 -7.01 39.53
CA ASN A 423 -24.06 -7.69 38.43
C ASN A 423 -23.22 -8.00 37.19
N ILE A 424 -22.46 -9.09 37.08
CA ILE A 424 -21.77 -9.42 35.80
C ILE A 424 -22.76 -9.36 34.63
N ASN A 425 -22.47 -8.63 33.54
CA ASN A 425 -23.33 -8.65 32.35
C ASN A 425 -23.15 -10.01 31.63
N PRO A 426 -24.14 -10.92 31.67
CA PRO A 426 -23.95 -12.30 31.23
C PRO A 426 -23.97 -12.48 29.70
N SER A 427 -24.10 -11.41 28.91
CA SER A 427 -24.43 -11.54 27.48
C SER A 427 -23.28 -12.08 26.61
N ILE A 428 -22.00 -11.81 26.94
CA ILE A 428 -20.85 -12.09 26.05
C ILE A 428 -19.48 -12.24 26.78
N PRO A 429 -19.39 -13.03 27.87
CA PRO A 429 -18.12 -13.10 28.59
C PRO A 429 -17.10 -13.98 27.83
N TRP A 430 -15.82 -13.63 27.94
CA TRP A 430 -14.74 -14.36 27.29
C TRP A 430 -14.50 -15.71 27.97
N LYS A 431 -14.14 -16.70 27.15
CA LYS A 431 -13.85 -18.05 27.59
C LYS A 431 -12.46 -18.47 27.13
N GLY A 432 -11.68 -18.99 28.05
CA GLY A 432 -10.31 -19.41 27.78
C GLY A 432 -9.45 -19.31 29.04
N GLU A 433 -8.15 -19.45 28.87
CA GLU A 433 -7.18 -19.36 29.95
C GLU A 433 -6.27 -18.16 29.76
N ILE A 434 -6.03 -17.37 30.80
CA ILE A 434 -5.07 -16.27 30.79
C ILE A 434 -3.91 -16.65 31.70
N HIS A 435 -2.71 -16.61 31.13
CA HIS A 435 -1.48 -16.98 31.83
C HIS A 435 -0.72 -15.74 32.30
N GLN A 436 -0.79 -14.66 31.54
CA GLN A 436 -0.10 -13.40 31.87
C GLN A 436 -0.83 -12.20 31.27
N LEU A 437 -0.81 -11.09 32.01
CA LEU A 437 -1.21 -9.76 31.56
C LEU A 437 -0.15 -8.75 31.99
N ALA A 438 0.39 -7.99 31.05
CA ALA A 438 1.28 -6.87 31.31
C ALA A 438 0.76 -5.60 30.62
N ILE A 439 0.92 -4.46 31.29
CA ILE A 439 0.53 -3.14 30.75
C ILE A 439 1.74 -2.22 30.81
N PHE A 440 2.00 -1.52 29.71
CA PHE A 440 3.12 -0.58 29.56
C PHE A 440 2.59 0.82 29.29
N ASN A 441 3.29 1.87 29.77
CA ASN A 441 3.02 3.26 29.40
C ASN A 441 3.91 3.71 28.23
N ARG A 442 4.10 2.81 27.26
CA ARG A 442 4.81 3.07 26.00
C ARG A 442 4.22 2.20 24.90
N ALA A 443 4.41 2.63 23.66
CA ALA A 443 4.05 1.85 22.49
C ALA A 443 5.19 0.86 22.18
N LEU A 444 4.91 -0.44 22.28
CA LEU A 444 5.86 -1.47 21.87
C LEU A 444 6.00 -1.48 20.35
N THR A 445 7.24 -1.58 19.89
CA THR A 445 7.61 -1.75 18.47
C THR A 445 7.52 -3.21 18.03
N GLN A 446 7.62 -3.46 16.72
CA GLN A 446 7.65 -4.80 16.13
C GLN A 446 8.82 -5.64 16.69
N GLU A 447 10.01 -5.04 16.80
CA GLU A 447 11.21 -5.67 17.34
C GLU A 447 11.00 -6.09 18.79
N GLU A 448 10.43 -5.22 19.60
CA GLU A 448 10.18 -5.47 21.01
C GLU A 448 9.10 -6.54 21.22
N ALA A 449 7.98 -6.46 20.49
CA ALA A 449 6.96 -7.50 20.50
C ALA A 449 7.52 -8.87 20.09
N ARG A 450 8.43 -8.91 19.10
CA ARG A 450 9.14 -10.12 18.70
C ARG A 450 10.07 -10.64 19.79
N LEU A 451 10.82 -9.75 20.45
CA LEU A 451 11.73 -10.09 21.54
C LEU A 451 10.98 -10.56 22.80
N HIS A 452 9.74 -10.12 23.02
CA HIS A 452 8.88 -10.62 24.08
C HIS A 452 8.33 -12.03 23.78
N TYR A 453 8.27 -12.43 22.50
CA TYR A 453 7.80 -13.76 22.07
C TYR A 453 8.94 -14.79 21.90
N ARG A 454 10.11 -14.39 21.37
CA ARG A 454 11.23 -15.29 20.97
C ARG A 454 12.58 -14.88 21.57
N PRO A 455 13.46 -15.84 21.90
CA PRO A 455 14.75 -15.56 22.53
C PRO A 455 15.66 -14.70 21.66
N ALA A 456 16.22 -13.63 22.25
CA ALA A 456 17.40 -12.96 21.73
C ALA A 456 18.62 -13.80 22.13
N MET A 457 19.33 -14.34 21.15
CA MET A 457 20.53 -15.16 21.39
C MET A 457 21.74 -14.51 20.73
N LYS A 458 22.78 -14.29 21.52
CA LYS A 458 24.11 -13.94 21.03
C LYS A 458 25.02 -15.12 21.30
N ILE A 459 25.41 -15.81 20.24
CA ILE A 459 26.36 -16.93 20.31
C ILE A 459 27.74 -16.36 20.01
N THR A 460 28.74 -16.73 20.80
CA THR A 460 30.17 -16.38 20.66
C THR A 460 31.00 -17.64 20.80
N GLY A 461 32.18 -17.71 20.18
CA GLY A 461 33.01 -18.90 20.36
C GLY A 461 34.39 -18.87 19.73
N ASP A 462 35.25 -19.78 20.21
CA ASP A 462 36.63 -19.89 19.77
C ASP A 462 36.72 -20.73 18.50
N PHE A 463 37.13 -20.08 17.42
CA PHE A 463 37.26 -20.69 16.10
C PHE A 463 38.69 -21.23 15.89
N SER A 464 38.82 -22.53 15.62
CA SER A 464 40.12 -23.17 15.39
C SER A 464 40.35 -23.41 13.90
N LEU A 465 41.33 -22.72 13.33
CA LEU A 465 41.78 -22.83 11.94
C LEU A 465 42.33 -24.22 11.57
N ASP A 466 42.74 -25.04 12.54
CA ASP A 466 43.45 -26.32 12.32
C ASP A 466 42.68 -27.39 11.52
N ASN A 467 41.36 -27.23 11.32
CA ASN A 467 40.53 -28.10 10.49
C ASN A 467 39.80 -27.33 9.37
N MET A 468 40.21 -26.11 9.06
CA MET A 468 39.75 -25.45 7.83
C MET A 468 40.21 -26.28 6.63
N ILE A 469 39.32 -26.42 5.64
CA ILE A 469 39.71 -26.85 4.30
C ILE A 469 40.93 -26.00 3.91
N PRO A 470 42.02 -26.59 3.37
CA PRO A 470 43.24 -25.86 3.06
C PRO A 470 42.91 -24.59 2.28
N PRO A 471 43.61 -23.47 2.57
CA PRO A 471 43.21 -22.16 2.07
C PRO A 471 43.07 -22.24 0.56
N LEU A 472 42.08 -21.51 0.03
CA LEU A 472 42.12 -21.05 -1.35
C LEU A 472 43.53 -20.47 -1.56
N GLU A 473 44.39 -21.27 -2.18
CA GLU A 473 45.73 -20.89 -2.57
C GLU A 473 45.54 -19.81 -3.64
N ASN A 474 45.46 -18.57 -3.18
CA ASN A 474 46.06 -17.35 -3.73
C ASN A 474 45.33 -16.10 -3.19
N GLU A 475 46.13 -15.17 -2.63
CA GLU A 475 45.96 -13.70 -2.70
C GLU A 475 45.26 -12.84 -1.62
N VAL A 476 44.87 -13.28 -0.40
CA VAL A 476 43.92 -12.43 0.38
C VAL A 476 44.39 -11.68 1.65
N PHE A 477 45.62 -11.77 2.21
CA PHE A 477 46.00 -10.86 3.35
C PHE A 477 47.49 -10.45 3.45
N PRO A 478 47.84 -9.16 3.71
CA PRO A 478 49.15 -8.65 3.31
C PRO A 478 50.03 -7.98 4.40
N PHE A 479 49.77 -8.25 5.68
CA PHE A 479 50.54 -7.68 6.81
C PHE A 479 51.59 -8.67 7.37
N GLN A 480 52.82 -8.20 7.59
CA GLN A 480 53.88 -8.89 8.34
C GLN A 480 54.17 -8.14 9.65
N LEU A 481 53.89 -8.77 10.78
CA LEU A 481 54.13 -8.24 12.11
C LEU A 481 55.41 -8.85 12.70
N ASN A 482 56.43 -8.01 12.95
CA ASN A 482 57.67 -8.42 13.60
C ASN A 482 57.74 -7.78 15.00
N ILE A 483 57.80 -8.60 16.06
CA ILE A 483 57.79 -8.14 17.46
C ILE A 483 59.09 -8.55 18.15
N SER A 484 59.66 -7.65 18.96
CA SER A 484 60.79 -7.87 19.87
C SER A 484 60.49 -7.29 21.26
N GLU A 485 61.35 -7.55 22.25
CA GLU A 485 61.16 -7.07 23.64
C GLU A 485 61.08 -5.54 23.77
N THR A 486 61.64 -4.78 22.81
CA THR A 486 61.76 -3.31 22.89
C THR A 486 61.17 -2.56 21.68
N ALA A 487 60.76 -3.26 20.63
CA ALA A 487 60.23 -2.67 19.39
C ALA A 487 59.25 -3.61 18.69
N ALA A 488 58.21 -3.04 18.09
CA ALA A 488 57.31 -3.75 17.18
C ALA A 488 57.26 -3.01 15.84
N SER A 489 57.49 -3.73 14.74
CA SER A 489 57.33 -3.19 13.38
C SER A 489 56.23 -3.96 12.66
N LEU A 490 55.19 -3.25 12.23
CA LEU A 490 54.16 -3.78 11.36
C LEU A 490 54.42 -3.27 9.94
N THR A 491 54.72 -4.19 9.02
CA THR A 491 54.99 -3.86 7.63
C THR A 491 53.98 -4.58 6.74
N ALA A 492 53.12 -3.83 6.07
CA ALA A 492 52.20 -4.38 5.07
C ALA A 492 52.80 -4.22 3.68
N GLY A 493 52.95 -5.32 2.94
CA GLY A 493 53.57 -5.31 1.61
C GLY A 493 52.59 -5.31 0.43
N GLN A 494 51.30 -5.50 0.71
CA GLN A 494 50.24 -5.59 -0.31
C GLN A 494 49.02 -4.76 0.14
N GLU A 495 48.15 -4.48 -0.81
CA GLU A 495 46.99 -3.60 -0.68
C GLU A 495 45.98 -4.10 0.34
N VAL A 496 45.57 -3.23 1.26
CA VAL A 496 44.57 -3.52 2.29
C VAL A 496 43.43 -2.55 2.10
N ASP A 497 42.30 -3.07 1.62
CA ASP A 497 41.09 -2.28 1.44
C ASP A 497 40.33 -2.15 2.76
N LEU A 498 40.72 -1.15 3.55
CA LEU A 498 39.92 -0.69 4.67
C LEU A 498 38.75 0.14 4.13
N ASN A 499 37.52 -0.36 4.27
CA ASN A 499 36.37 0.19 3.56
C ASN A 499 35.81 1.47 4.24
N ILE A 500 36.52 2.60 4.17
CA ILE A 500 35.98 3.92 4.54
C ILE A 500 35.37 4.56 3.29
N LYS A 501 34.09 4.94 3.37
CA LYS A 501 33.35 5.47 2.21
C LYS A 501 33.49 7.00 2.10
N PRO A 502 33.67 7.58 0.89
CA PRO A 502 33.78 6.91 -0.40
C PRO A 502 35.25 6.55 -0.74
N GLN A 503 35.56 5.27 -0.54
CA GLN A 503 36.69 4.45 -1.02
C GLN A 503 38.13 4.93 -0.70
N LEU A 504 38.50 4.95 0.58
CA LEU A 504 39.89 5.14 1.05
C LEU A 504 40.54 3.79 1.45
N GLY A 505 41.45 3.25 0.63
CA GLY A 505 42.30 2.10 0.98
C GLY A 505 43.71 2.52 1.43
N PHE A 506 44.47 1.59 2.02
CA PHE A 506 45.86 1.84 2.40
C PHE A 506 46.78 0.78 1.77
N ARG A 507 47.88 1.22 1.18
CA ARG A 507 48.95 0.40 0.60
C ARG A 507 50.26 0.67 1.35
N HIS A 508 51.18 -0.29 1.31
CA HIS A 508 52.55 -0.14 1.85
C HIS A 508 52.58 0.53 3.24
N ILE A 509 51.78 0.02 4.17
CA ILE A 509 51.69 0.56 5.52
C ILE A 509 52.97 0.19 6.26
N LYS A 510 53.78 1.19 6.58
CA LYS A 510 54.96 1.02 7.44
C LYS A 510 54.74 1.78 8.73
N LEU A 511 54.45 1.03 9.80
CA LEU A 511 54.28 1.56 11.14
C LEU A 511 55.37 1.02 12.04
N GLU A 512 56.15 1.94 12.61
CA GLU A 512 57.20 1.64 13.57
C GLU A 512 56.80 2.18 14.94
N CYS A 513 56.75 1.28 15.92
CA CYS A 513 56.41 1.60 17.30
C CYS A 513 57.59 1.25 18.21
N ASN A 514 58.14 2.26 18.86
CA ASN A 514 59.32 2.14 19.72
C ASN A 514 58.97 2.51 21.16
N LYS A 515 59.36 1.65 22.11
CA LYS A 515 59.12 1.91 23.54
C LYS A 515 60.19 2.82 24.11
N LYS A 516 59.88 4.09 24.38
CA LYS A 516 60.75 5.04 25.10
C LYS A 516 60.09 5.42 26.43
N SER A 517 60.45 4.74 27.52
CA SER A 517 59.90 4.96 28.86
C SER A 517 59.68 6.45 29.19
N PRO A 518 58.47 6.89 29.61
CA PRO A 518 57.27 6.10 29.94
C PRO A 518 56.26 5.93 28.79
N SER A 519 56.53 6.42 27.57
CA SER A 519 55.59 6.44 26.45
C SER A 519 56.05 5.61 25.24
N TRP A 520 55.11 5.27 24.38
CA TRP A 520 55.42 4.66 23.08
C TRP A 520 55.51 5.79 22.04
N GLU A 521 56.59 5.81 21.27
CA GLU A 521 56.76 6.73 20.14
C GLU A 521 56.34 6.01 18.86
N PHE A 522 55.42 6.61 18.10
CA PHE A 522 54.86 6.05 16.89
C PHE A 522 55.23 6.94 15.70
N SER A 523 55.80 6.33 14.67
CA SER A 523 56.09 6.99 13.40
C SER A 523 55.82 6.03 12.26
N GLY A 524 55.31 6.55 11.15
CA GLY A 524 55.06 5.70 9.98
C GLY A 524 54.79 6.48 8.72
N SER A 525 54.88 5.77 7.60
CA SER A 525 54.50 6.25 6.29
C SER A 525 53.45 5.32 5.72
N PHE A 526 52.41 5.90 5.12
CA PHE A 526 51.32 5.18 4.51
C PHE A 526 51.30 5.55 3.03
N GLN A 527 51.07 4.58 2.15
CA GLN A 527 50.42 4.91 0.88
C GLN A 527 48.93 4.78 1.09
N THR A 528 48.18 5.75 0.61
CA THR A 528 46.73 5.79 0.70
C THR A 528 46.22 5.75 -0.71
N ARG A 529 45.34 4.79 -0.98
CA ARG A 529 44.52 4.76 -2.19
C ARG A 529 43.24 5.52 -1.88
N PHE A 530 42.96 6.61 -2.56
CA PHE A 530 41.63 7.24 -2.47
C PHE A 530 40.99 7.11 -3.85
N TRP A 531 39.82 6.47 -3.89
CA TRP A 531 39.26 5.88 -5.10
C TRP A 531 40.25 4.93 -5.79
N GLU A 532 40.78 5.29 -6.96
CA GLU A 532 41.76 4.48 -7.71
C GLU A 532 43.21 4.98 -7.59
N ASP A 533 43.42 6.20 -7.07
CA ASP A 533 44.73 6.86 -7.04
C ASP A 533 45.47 6.69 -5.73
N ILE A 534 46.80 6.57 -5.80
CA ILE A 534 47.65 6.26 -4.66
C ILE A 534 48.63 7.40 -4.37
N PHE A 535 48.65 7.90 -3.14
CA PHE A 535 49.58 8.95 -2.67
C PHE A 535 50.08 8.67 -1.25
N GLY A 536 51.14 9.34 -0.81
CA GLY A 536 51.76 9.12 0.50
C GLY A 536 51.17 10.01 1.62
N LEU A 537 50.99 9.46 2.82
CA LEU A 537 50.65 10.17 4.05
C LEU A 537 51.68 9.85 5.16
N ASP A 538 52.05 10.87 5.93
CA ASP A 538 52.93 10.73 7.09
C ASP A 538 52.10 10.57 8.38
N ALA A 539 52.57 9.73 9.30
CA ALA A 539 51.84 9.36 10.51
C ALA A 539 52.52 9.79 11.81
N ARG A 540 51.74 10.36 12.72
CA ARG A 540 52.18 10.77 14.07
C ARG A 540 51.07 10.55 15.10
N ILE A 541 51.43 10.29 16.36
CA ILE A 541 50.46 10.31 17.47
C ILE A 541 50.64 11.59 18.29
N THR A 542 49.56 12.31 18.57
CA THR A 542 49.59 13.51 19.42
C THR A 542 49.49 13.14 20.90
N GLU A 543 50.42 13.65 21.72
CA GLU A 543 50.54 13.28 23.16
C GLU A 543 49.34 13.65 24.03
N ALA A 544 48.50 14.61 23.61
CA ALA A 544 47.38 15.10 24.41
C ALA A 544 46.16 14.16 24.39
N ASP A 545 45.90 13.49 23.26
CA ASP A 545 44.62 12.82 22.99
C ASP A 545 44.80 11.35 22.57
N ASN A 546 46.04 10.84 22.49
CA ASN A 546 46.38 9.49 21.99
C ASN A 546 45.82 9.19 20.59
N LEU A 547 45.64 10.22 19.76
CA LEU A 547 45.10 10.12 18.40
C LEU A 547 46.20 9.93 17.38
N LEU A 548 46.03 8.97 16.47
CA LEU A 548 46.91 8.80 15.32
C LEU A 548 46.48 9.75 14.20
N GLU A 549 47.28 10.77 13.93
CA GLU A 549 47.10 11.71 12.83
C GLU A 549 47.91 11.27 11.60
N LEU A 550 47.24 11.18 10.45
CA LEU A 550 47.85 11.00 9.13
C LEU A 550 47.72 12.31 8.35
N THR A 551 48.84 12.87 7.88
CA THR A 551 48.87 14.15 7.15
C THR A 551 49.54 14.01 5.80
N SER A 552 48.96 14.65 4.78
CA SER A 552 49.62 14.83 3.47
C SER A 552 50.85 15.73 3.61
N PRO A 553 51.95 15.47 2.87
CA PRO A 553 53.07 16.40 2.79
C PRO A 553 52.60 17.79 2.32
N VAL A 554 53.01 18.83 3.03
CA VAL A 554 52.43 20.20 2.99
C VAL A 554 52.59 20.94 1.64
N GLU A 555 53.32 20.39 0.66
CA GLU A 555 53.73 21.10 -0.57
C GLU A 555 53.12 20.62 -1.91
N LEU A 556 52.26 19.59 -1.94
CA LEU A 556 51.83 18.97 -3.22
C LEU A 556 50.30 18.80 -3.33
N SER A 557 49.70 19.36 -4.39
CA SER A 557 48.33 19.01 -4.80
C SER A 557 48.34 17.72 -5.62
N HIS A 558 47.60 16.71 -5.18
CA HIS A 558 47.59 15.41 -5.86
C HIS A 558 46.28 15.22 -6.64
N PRO A 559 46.36 14.72 -7.89
CA PRO A 559 45.19 14.31 -8.66
C PRO A 559 44.58 13.00 -8.11
N ILE A 560 43.25 12.87 -8.15
CA ILE A 560 42.46 11.70 -7.73
C ILE A 560 41.45 11.35 -8.83
N HIS A 561 41.56 10.17 -9.42
CA HIS A 561 40.62 9.59 -10.38
C HIS A 561 39.40 9.01 -9.65
N ILE A 562 38.22 9.55 -9.93
CA ILE A 562 36.93 9.08 -9.42
C ILE A 562 36.22 8.30 -10.55
N PRO A 563 35.85 7.02 -10.33
CA PRO A 563 35.15 6.20 -11.32
C PRO A 563 33.90 6.89 -11.85
N GLY A 564 33.82 7.06 -13.17
CA GLY A 564 32.71 7.74 -13.85
C GLY A 564 32.70 9.28 -13.73
N LEU A 565 33.58 9.88 -12.90
CA LEU A 565 33.59 11.32 -12.59
C LEU A 565 34.87 12.08 -13.05
N GLY A 566 36.00 11.41 -13.27
CA GLY A 566 37.23 12.03 -13.78
C GLY A 566 38.24 12.39 -12.68
N ILE A 567 39.14 13.35 -12.92
CA ILE A 567 40.26 13.68 -12.02
C ILE A 567 39.95 14.93 -11.18
N ALA A 568 39.95 14.79 -9.85
CA ALA A 568 39.83 15.88 -8.87
C ALA A 568 41.18 16.18 -8.19
N LYS A 569 41.40 17.41 -7.70
CA LYS A 569 42.62 17.83 -6.98
C LYS A 569 42.28 18.27 -5.56
N TYR A 570 43.19 18.04 -4.63
CA TYR A 570 43.03 18.47 -3.23
C TYR A 570 44.26 19.20 -2.69
N LYS A 571 44.06 19.86 -1.53
CA LYS A 571 45.10 20.53 -0.75
C LYS A 571 44.82 20.21 0.72
N ASP A 572 45.72 19.45 1.35
CA ASP A 572 45.70 19.08 2.78
C ASP A 572 44.66 18.01 3.21
N ILE A 573 45.05 16.73 3.12
CA ILE A 573 44.31 15.63 3.77
C ILE A 573 44.85 15.46 5.19
N LEU A 574 43.98 15.66 6.18
CA LEU A 574 44.19 15.31 7.58
C LEU A 574 43.21 14.20 7.95
N LEU A 575 43.73 13.10 8.47
CA LEU A 575 42.94 11.96 8.95
C LEU A 575 43.32 11.70 10.40
N ARG A 576 42.33 11.73 11.31
CA ARG A 576 42.52 11.54 12.75
C ARG A 576 41.88 10.23 13.18
N ILE A 577 42.65 9.34 13.79
CA ILE A 577 42.19 8.02 14.20
C ILE A 577 42.18 7.98 15.74
N GLY A 578 40.98 8.12 16.32
CA GLY A 578 40.68 7.98 17.76
C GLY A 578 39.67 9.03 18.31
N GLU A 579 39.27 8.90 19.58
CA GLU A 579 37.95 9.26 20.15
C GLU A 579 37.65 10.74 20.50
N GLU A 580 36.40 11.16 20.24
CA GLU A 580 35.65 12.00 21.17
C GLU A 580 34.51 11.18 21.82
N GLN A 581 34.35 11.41 23.13
CA GLN A 581 33.42 10.81 24.09
C GLN A 581 33.84 9.44 24.64
N ALA A 582 34.14 9.45 25.94
CA ALA A 582 34.74 8.40 26.75
C ALA A 582 34.00 7.06 26.67
N TRP A 583 34.76 5.97 26.49
CA TRP A 583 34.18 4.63 26.46
C TRP A 583 34.05 4.05 27.86
N GLU A 584 32.81 3.89 28.28
CA GLU A 584 32.37 2.80 29.14
C GLU A 584 31.97 1.63 28.23
N LEU A 585 32.50 0.43 28.49
CA LEU A 585 32.20 -0.77 27.72
C LEU A 585 30.78 -1.24 28.07
N SER A 586 29.79 -0.69 27.35
CA SER A 586 28.38 -1.05 27.48
C SER A 586 27.82 -1.50 26.12
N PHE A 587 27.01 -2.54 26.15
CA PHE A 587 26.30 -3.06 24.96
C PHE A 587 24.96 -2.33 24.87
N GLY A 588 24.75 -1.55 23.82
CA GLY A 588 23.45 -0.91 23.55
C GLY A 588 23.42 -0.17 22.22
N GLU A 589 22.33 -0.38 21.48
CA GLU A 589 21.88 0.35 20.29
C GLU A 589 22.69 0.19 18.99
N HIS A 590 22.74 -1.04 18.47
CA HIS A 590 22.22 -1.37 17.14
C HIS A 590 22.44 -2.87 16.85
N GLN A 591 21.31 -3.58 16.70
CA GLN A 591 21.15 -4.93 16.16
C GLN A 591 22.08 -6.03 16.71
N GLU A 592 21.60 -6.72 17.77
CA GLU A 592 22.08 -8.05 18.15
C GLU A 592 21.78 -9.05 17.01
N TYR A 593 22.79 -9.35 16.20
CA TYR A 593 22.82 -10.58 15.39
C TYR A 593 23.84 -11.53 16.02
N GLY A 594 23.38 -12.63 16.61
CA GLY A 594 24.25 -13.71 17.08
C GLY A 594 24.92 -14.45 15.91
N LEU A 595 25.97 -15.24 16.18
CA LEU A 595 26.74 -16.00 15.16
C LEU A 595 25.88 -16.77 14.15
N ILE A 596 24.66 -17.22 14.51
CA ILE A 596 23.74 -17.91 13.59
C ILE A 596 23.13 -16.97 12.54
N SER A 597 22.88 -15.71 12.88
CA SER A 597 22.44 -14.70 11.90
C SER A 597 23.56 -14.30 10.94
N MET A 598 24.82 -14.33 11.38
CA MET A 598 25.99 -14.00 10.52
C MET A 598 26.31 -15.07 9.46
N VAL A 599 25.87 -16.33 9.65
CA VAL A 599 26.06 -17.39 8.63
C VAL A 599 25.04 -17.25 7.49
N VAL A 600 23.90 -16.63 7.77
CA VAL A 600 22.84 -16.40 6.78
C VAL A 600 23.05 -15.07 6.03
N GLU A 601 23.79 -14.12 6.62
CA GLU A 601 24.16 -12.85 6.01
C GLU A 601 25.70 -12.65 5.98
N ASN A 602 26.32 -13.09 4.88
CA ASN A 602 27.76 -12.99 4.54
C ASN A 602 28.55 -11.75 5.08
N ALA A 603 29.17 -11.84 6.27
CA ALA A 603 30.31 -10.97 6.64
C ALA A 603 31.18 -11.54 7.79
N ILE A 604 32.51 -11.55 7.61
CA ILE A 604 33.53 -11.95 8.60
C ILE A 604 34.12 -10.70 9.27
N ALA A 605 34.37 -10.71 10.59
CA ALA A 605 35.34 -9.81 11.25
C ALA A 605 35.91 -10.34 12.61
N ASP A 606 37.16 -10.83 12.55
CA ASP A 606 38.39 -10.70 13.37
C ASP A 606 38.53 -10.69 14.93
N TYR A 607 39.68 -11.26 15.34
CA TYR A 607 40.28 -11.48 16.67
C TYR A 607 41.17 -10.31 17.22
N GLY A 608 41.19 -10.14 18.56
CA GLY A 608 42.41 -9.96 19.39
C GLY A 608 43.13 -8.59 19.53
N HIS A 609 42.81 -7.85 20.61
CA HIS A 609 43.57 -6.79 21.34
C HIS A 609 44.32 -5.66 20.61
N PHE A 610 44.35 -5.61 19.29
CA PHE A 610 44.68 -4.41 18.53
C PHE A 610 43.36 -3.88 17.96
N ARG A 611 42.83 -2.81 18.56
CA ARG A 611 41.69 -2.08 17.99
C ARG A 611 42.23 -0.82 17.34
N MET A 612 42.42 -0.84 16.02
CA MET A 612 42.19 0.38 15.26
C MET A 612 40.69 0.65 15.41
N GLY A 613 40.32 1.70 16.15
CA GLY A 613 38.97 2.25 16.03
C GLY A 613 38.69 2.46 14.55
N GLY A 614 37.44 2.21 14.13
CA GLY A 614 37.03 2.45 12.75
C GLY A 614 37.55 3.84 12.36
N PRO A 615 38.47 3.96 11.39
CA PRO A 615 39.14 5.22 11.11
C PRO A 615 38.05 6.26 10.83
N GLN A 616 37.89 7.22 11.75
CA GLN A 616 37.03 8.34 11.50
C GLN A 616 37.80 9.27 10.59
N LEU A 617 37.42 9.25 9.32
CA LEU A 617 37.87 10.23 8.37
C LEU A 617 37.21 11.57 8.71
N VAL A 618 37.74 12.24 9.74
CA VAL A 618 37.53 13.66 9.95
C VAL A 618 38.42 14.39 8.97
N LEU A 619 38.04 14.36 7.70
CA LEU A 619 38.56 15.33 6.76
C LEU A 619 38.10 16.69 7.31
N ALA A 620 39.05 17.61 7.48
CA ALA A 620 38.79 18.90 8.11
C ALA A 620 37.54 19.53 7.49
N SER A 621 36.51 19.75 8.32
CA SER A 621 35.24 20.26 7.81
C SER A 621 35.39 21.74 7.41
N PRO A 622 34.92 22.15 6.22
CA PRO A 622 34.39 21.31 5.14
C PRO A 622 35.47 20.84 4.15
N ILE A 623 35.38 19.57 3.75
CA ILE A 623 36.18 18.98 2.67
C ILE A 623 35.70 19.57 1.36
N ARG A 624 36.64 20.03 0.52
CA ARG A 624 36.33 20.52 -0.81
C ARG A 624 37.20 19.77 -1.82
N LEU A 625 36.57 19.04 -2.73
CA LEU A 625 37.22 18.37 -3.85
C LEU A 625 36.94 19.15 -5.13
N ASP A 626 37.92 19.91 -5.60
CA ASP A 626 37.82 20.67 -6.85
C ASP A 626 38.32 19.81 -8.02
N GLY A 627 37.46 19.55 -9.00
CA GLY A 627 37.75 18.69 -10.14
C GLY A 627 36.98 19.08 -11.38
N LYS A 628 37.15 18.31 -12.46
CA LYS A 628 36.31 18.43 -13.64
C LYS A 628 35.56 17.16 -13.91
N TRP A 629 34.24 17.25 -14.02
CA TRP A 629 33.39 16.17 -14.52
C TRP A 629 32.61 16.65 -15.73
N LEU A 630 32.54 15.81 -16.77
CA LEU A 630 31.92 16.19 -18.04
C LEU A 630 32.53 17.49 -18.64
N ASN A 631 33.79 17.79 -18.33
CA ASN A 631 34.50 19.05 -18.63
C ASN A 631 34.01 20.31 -17.90
N GLU A 632 33.06 20.20 -16.97
CA GLU A 632 32.66 21.29 -16.09
C GLU A 632 33.44 21.24 -14.77
N ASP A 633 33.72 22.42 -14.21
CA ASP A 633 34.30 22.51 -12.87
C ASP A 633 33.27 22.06 -11.82
N MET A 634 33.69 21.18 -10.92
CA MET A 634 32.92 20.69 -9.79
C MET A 634 33.70 20.87 -8.50
N ALA A 635 33.02 21.21 -7.42
CA ALA A 635 33.54 21.43 -6.09
C ALA A 635 32.69 20.65 -5.07
N PHE A 636 32.93 19.35 -4.96
CA PHE A 636 32.20 18.49 -4.02
C PHE A 636 32.48 18.87 -2.58
N VAL A 637 31.41 19.19 -1.84
CA VAL A 637 31.46 19.55 -0.41
C VAL A 637 30.79 18.47 0.43
N SER A 638 31.38 18.16 1.57
CA SER A 638 30.86 17.18 2.53
C SER A 638 29.74 17.74 3.41
N GLU A 639 28.64 17.01 3.53
CA GLU A 639 27.52 17.31 4.44
C GLU A 639 27.18 16.09 5.32
N ALA A 640 26.85 16.31 6.60
CA ALA A 640 26.49 15.25 7.54
C ALA A 640 24.97 15.00 7.54
N MET A 641 24.54 13.77 7.26
CA MET A 641 23.16 13.31 7.41
C MET A 641 23.11 12.19 8.45
N GLY A 642 21.95 11.95 9.10
CA GLY A 642 21.79 11.08 10.29
C GLY A 642 22.26 9.62 10.18
N VAL A 643 22.80 9.19 9.03
CA VAL A 643 23.36 7.85 8.78
C VAL A 643 24.74 7.87 8.06
N GLY A 644 25.37 9.03 7.85
CA GLY A 644 26.70 9.16 7.23
C GLY A 644 27.02 10.53 6.60
N GLN A 645 28.25 10.72 6.11
CA GLN A 645 28.64 11.91 5.32
C GLN A 645 28.37 11.68 3.82
N VAL A 646 27.81 12.68 3.15
CA VAL A 646 27.51 12.68 1.70
C VAL A 646 28.31 13.79 1.03
N LEU A 647 28.91 13.51 -0.12
CA LEU A 647 29.53 14.55 -0.96
C LEU A 647 28.50 15.03 -1.98
N LYS A 648 28.22 16.33 -1.95
CA LYS A 648 27.26 16.97 -2.84
C LYS A 648 27.91 18.08 -3.63
N ASP A 649 27.53 18.18 -4.89
CA ASP A 649 27.71 19.35 -5.73
C ASP A 649 26.74 19.27 -6.90
N SER A 650 26.54 20.40 -7.58
CA SER A 650 25.71 20.47 -8.77
C SER A 650 26.50 21.09 -9.90
N THR A 651 26.23 20.60 -11.12
CA THR A 651 26.81 21.18 -12.32
C THR A 651 25.72 21.46 -13.34
N THR A 652 25.89 22.56 -14.06
CA THR A 652 24.98 22.94 -15.15
C THR A 652 25.81 23.27 -16.37
N PHE A 653 25.48 22.66 -17.50
CA PHE A 653 26.15 22.90 -18.76
C PHE A 653 25.19 22.80 -19.93
N SER A 654 25.60 23.35 -21.08
CA SER A 654 24.82 23.29 -22.30
C SER A 654 25.49 22.40 -23.35
N ILE A 655 24.71 21.50 -23.94
CA ILE A 655 25.16 20.67 -25.08
C ILE A 655 24.27 20.99 -26.29
N PRO A 656 24.85 21.40 -27.44
CA PRO A 656 24.09 21.49 -28.67
C PRO A 656 23.71 20.09 -29.13
N PHE A 657 22.44 19.88 -29.46
CA PHE A 657 21.97 18.62 -30.01
C PHE A 657 21.24 18.84 -31.31
N THR A 658 21.35 17.83 -32.17
CA THR A 658 20.54 17.74 -33.37
C THR A 658 19.61 16.55 -33.22
N LEU A 659 18.32 16.82 -33.38
CA LEU A 659 17.28 15.83 -33.35
C LEU A 659 16.34 16.07 -34.51
N GLU A 660 16.30 15.09 -35.40
CA GLU A 660 15.27 14.96 -36.40
C GLU A 660 14.24 13.98 -35.88
N LEU A 661 13.04 14.49 -35.62
CA LEU A 661 11.89 13.64 -35.40
C LEU A 661 11.03 13.67 -36.65
N PRO A 662 10.89 12.54 -37.37
CA PRO A 662 10.03 12.49 -38.53
C PRO A 662 8.58 12.81 -38.13
N PRO A 663 7.74 13.25 -39.09
CA PRO A 663 6.33 13.38 -38.84
C PRO A 663 5.78 12.03 -38.41
N LYS A 664 4.87 12.03 -37.43
CA LYS A 664 4.34 10.80 -36.87
C LYS A 664 3.40 10.19 -37.90
N ILE A 665 3.74 9.04 -38.47
CA ILE A 665 2.91 8.41 -39.49
C ILE A 665 1.77 7.66 -38.78
N ASP A 666 0.52 7.92 -39.16
CA ASP A 666 -0.60 7.05 -38.76
C ASP A 666 -0.31 5.64 -39.32
N PRO A 667 -0.09 4.62 -38.48
CA PRO A 667 0.17 3.27 -38.98
C PRO A 667 -1.00 2.68 -39.78
N GLU A 668 -2.23 3.21 -39.64
CA GLU A 668 -3.41 2.74 -40.36
C GLU A 668 -3.72 3.54 -41.64
N THR A 669 -3.50 4.86 -41.66
CA THR A 669 -3.82 5.69 -42.84
C THR A 669 -2.61 6.01 -43.70
N GLY A 670 -1.39 5.90 -43.16
CA GLY A 670 -0.15 6.29 -43.84
C GLY A 670 0.05 7.81 -43.92
N ASP A 671 -0.84 8.61 -43.31
CA ASP A 671 -0.72 10.05 -43.29
C ASP A 671 0.35 10.50 -42.30
N ALA A 672 1.19 11.44 -42.72
CA ALA A 672 2.17 12.09 -41.87
C ALA A 672 1.49 13.13 -40.95
N TRP A 673 1.68 13.00 -39.63
CA TRP A 673 1.13 13.91 -38.62
C TRP A 673 2.19 14.89 -38.10
N GLY A 674 1.85 16.19 -38.18
CA GLY A 674 2.72 17.29 -37.78
C GLY A 674 3.85 17.54 -38.77
N ASP A 675 4.43 18.74 -38.72
CA ASP A 675 5.67 18.99 -39.45
C ASP A 675 6.82 18.21 -38.79
N PRO A 676 7.81 17.73 -39.57
CA PRO A 676 9.04 17.18 -39.00
C PRO A 676 9.64 18.20 -38.05
N ILE A 677 9.93 17.77 -36.82
CA ILE A 677 10.62 18.61 -35.87
C ILE A 677 12.11 18.45 -36.11
N LEU A 678 12.70 19.51 -36.64
CA LEU A 678 14.12 19.62 -36.90
C LEU A 678 14.73 20.58 -35.87
N LEU A 679 15.32 20.00 -34.83
CA LEU A 679 16.20 20.73 -33.93
C LEU A 679 17.60 20.55 -34.47
N SER A 680 18.21 21.63 -34.94
CA SER A 680 19.59 21.61 -35.42
C SER A 680 20.44 22.47 -34.49
N ASP A 681 21.43 21.85 -33.87
CA ASP A 681 22.37 22.49 -32.95
C ASP A 681 21.71 23.34 -31.84
N VAL A 682 20.55 22.88 -31.34
CA VAL A 682 19.81 23.59 -30.28
C VAL A 682 20.52 23.37 -28.94
N PRO A 683 20.78 24.42 -28.14
CA PRO A 683 21.43 24.27 -26.85
C PRO A 683 20.46 23.63 -25.84
N MET A 684 20.80 22.43 -25.37
CA MET A 684 20.13 21.80 -24.23
C MET A 684 20.87 22.15 -22.95
N THR A 685 20.20 22.83 -22.04
CA THR A 685 20.67 23.08 -20.67
C THR A 685 20.42 21.85 -19.83
N ILE A 686 21.47 21.31 -19.27
CA ILE A 686 21.43 20.13 -18.41
C ILE A 686 21.94 20.54 -17.04
N SER A 687 21.14 20.31 -16.00
CA SER A 687 21.50 20.47 -14.60
C SER A 687 21.51 19.10 -13.93
N ILE A 688 22.58 18.79 -13.22
CA ILE A 688 22.73 17.52 -12.51
C ILE A 688 23.11 17.83 -11.08
N ASP A 689 22.25 17.44 -10.14
CA ASP A 689 22.60 17.41 -8.73
C ASP A 689 23.19 16.03 -8.43
N VAL A 690 24.44 16.00 -7.97
CA VAL A 690 25.17 14.76 -7.73
C VAL A 690 25.31 14.56 -6.23
N GLU A 691 24.81 13.43 -5.76
CA GLU A 691 25.05 12.93 -4.42
C GLU A 691 25.83 11.62 -4.49
N LEU A 692 27.02 11.60 -3.87
CA LEU A 692 27.83 10.39 -3.76
C LEU A 692 27.57 9.73 -2.41
N HIS A 693 26.83 8.62 -2.45
CA HIS A 693 26.41 7.87 -1.28
C HIS A 693 27.23 6.60 -1.08
N LYS A 694 27.03 5.97 0.07
CA LYS A 694 27.60 4.66 0.41
C LYS A 694 27.13 3.52 -0.51
N GLU A 695 25.96 3.66 -1.12
CA GLU A 695 25.26 2.66 -1.94
C GLU A 695 25.46 2.88 -3.44
N GLY A 696 26.09 4.00 -3.83
CA GLY A 696 26.39 4.30 -5.22
C GLY A 696 26.27 5.79 -5.56
N PHE A 697 26.35 6.06 -6.87
CA PHE A 697 26.09 7.37 -7.45
C PHE A 697 24.58 7.63 -7.44
N LEU A 698 24.14 8.80 -6.99
CA LEU A 698 22.80 9.30 -7.23
C LEU A 698 22.91 10.64 -7.95
N GLY A 699 22.51 10.66 -9.22
CA GLY A 699 22.36 11.89 -9.99
C GLY A 699 20.90 12.23 -10.17
N ILE A 700 20.48 13.41 -9.75
CA ILE A 700 19.17 13.97 -10.10
C ILE A 700 19.37 14.85 -11.33
N LEU A 701 18.96 14.33 -12.48
CA LEU A 701 19.10 14.97 -13.78
C LEU A 701 17.85 15.78 -14.11
N ASN A 702 18.06 17.05 -14.43
CA ASN A 702 17.07 17.95 -15.00
C ASN A 702 17.60 18.49 -16.33
N ALA A 703 16.84 18.35 -17.40
CA ALA A 703 17.25 18.80 -18.72
C ALA A 703 16.16 19.65 -19.36
N SER A 704 16.56 20.77 -19.97
CA SER A 704 15.67 21.69 -20.65
C SER A 704 16.31 22.31 -21.89
N PHE A 705 15.51 22.74 -22.85
CA PHE A 705 15.98 23.44 -24.05
C PHE A 705 14.90 24.38 -24.55
N ASP A 706 15.29 25.43 -25.27
CA ASP A 706 14.32 26.36 -25.86
C ASP A 706 13.87 25.88 -27.24
N TYR A 707 12.57 25.92 -27.46
CA TYR A 707 11.93 25.64 -28.75
C TYR A 707 10.86 26.70 -29.02
N GLU A 708 10.95 27.39 -30.16
CA GLU A 708 10.01 28.45 -30.57
C GLU A 708 9.71 29.51 -29.48
N GLY A 709 10.73 29.88 -28.68
CA GLY A 709 10.60 30.87 -27.61
C GLY A 709 9.97 30.35 -26.31
N LYS A 710 9.79 29.03 -26.17
CA LYS A 710 9.37 28.37 -24.92
C LYS A 710 10.45 27.41 -24.42
N THR A 711 10.69 27.41 -23.12
CA THR A 711 11.58 26.45 -22.48
C THR A 711 10.83 25.13 -22.26
N MET A 712 11.34 24.08 -22.89
CA MET A 712 10.86 22.71 -22.78
C MET A 712 11.66 22.00 -21.69
N SER A 713 11.01 21.48 -20.65
CA SER A 713 11.67 20.72 -19.57
C SER A 713 11.29 19.25 -19.63
N LEU A 714 12.30 18.37 -19.56
CA LEU A 714 12.13 16.93 -19.42
C LEU A 714 11.77 16.58 -17.96
N SER A 715 11.21 15.39 -17.76
CA SER A 715 10.93 14.91 -16.40
C SER A 715 12.22 14.70 -15.62
N GLU A 716 12.17 15.01 -14.31
CA GLU A 716 13.29 14.76 -13.41
C GLU A 716 13.61 13.26 -13.42
N ARG A 717 14.89 12.94 -13.59
CA ARG A 717 15.35 11.55 -13.64
C ARG A 717 16.40 11.28 -12.58
N ARG A 718 16.19 10.19 -11.83
CA ARG A 718 17.20 9.63 -10.93
C ARG A 718 18.09 8.66 -11.70
N MET A 719 19.40 8.91 -11.64
CA MET A 719 20.43 8.08 -12.22
C MET A 719 21.22 7.42 -11.09
N TYR A 720 21.35 6.11 -11.13
CA TYR A 720 22.13 5.36 -10.15
C TYR A 720 23.55 5.00 -10.65
N VAL A 721 23.89 5.41 -11.88
CA VAL A 721 25.19 5.18 -12.53
C VAL A 721 25.64 6.48 -13.21
N ALA A 722 26.91 6.86 -13.05
CA ALA A 722 27.47 8.08 -13.62
C ALA A 722 27.70 7.94 -15.15
N PRO A 723 27.24 8.89 -15.98
CA PRO A 723 27.50 8.86 -17.42
C PRO A 723 28.98 9.03 -17.76
N ALA A 724 29.49 8.20 -18.68
CA ALA A 724 30.90 8.20 -19.07
C ALA A 724 31.33 9.42 -19.89
N SER A 725 30.40 10.13 -20.55
CA SER A 725 30.69 11.36 -21.29
C SER A 725 29.43 12.19 -21.53
N LYS A 726 29.60 13.47 -21.87
CA LYS A 726 28.51 14.36 -22.31
C LYS A 726 27.72 13.77 -23.47
N MET A 727 28.37 13.03 -24.37
CA MET A 727 27.70 12.40 -25.52
C MET A 727 26.92 11.14 -25.14
N ALA A 728 27.42 10.34 -24.20
CA ALA A 728 26.67 9.19 -23.68
C ALA A 728 25.40 9.67 -22.97
N LEU A 729 25.54 10.69 -22.10
CA LEU A 729 24.40 11.33 -21.44
C LEU A 729 23.42 11.94 -22.45
N LEU A 730 23.93 12.64 -23.47
CA LEU A 730 23.08 13.19 -24.53
C LEU A 730 22.33 12.06 -25.27
N GLY A 731 22.98 10.94 -25.57
CA GLY A 731 22.34 9.77 -26.19
C GLY A 731 21.12 9.30 -25.42
N ASP A 732 21.28 9.08 -24.11
CA ASP A 732 20.20 8.64 -23.21
C ASP A 732 19.08 9.69 -23.11
N ILE A 733 19.44 10.97 -23.01
CA ILE A 733 18.47 12.07 -22.97
C ILE A 733 17.72 12.17 -24.31
N LEU A 734 18.37 11.95 -25.45
CA LEU A 734 17.73 11.97 -26.76
C LEU A 734 16.79 10.78 -26.97
N GLU A 735 17.09 9.59 -26.43
CA GLU A 735 16.15 8.47 -26.42
C GLU A 735 14.91 8.77 -25.57
N GLU A 736 15.11 9.36 -24.39
CA GLU A 736 14.02 9.77 -23.51
C GLU A 736 13.18 10.90 -24.13
N LEU A 737 13.83 11.90 -24.71
CA LEU A 737 13.17 12.98 -25.44
C LEU A 737 12.39 12.42 -26.63
N LYS A 738 12.91 11.42 -27.36
CA LYS A 738 12.15 10.69 -28.40
C LYS A 738 10.92 9.98 -27.82
N ALA A 739 11.05 9.33 -26.67
CA ALA A 739 9.93 8.65 -25.99
C ALA A 739 8.88 9.63 -25.45
N GLN A 740 9.30 10.79 -24.95
CA GLN A 740 8.45 11.86 -24.43
C GLN A 740 8.06 12.89 -25.50
N ALA A 741 8.51 12.73 -26.75
CA ALA A 741 8.39 13.72 -27.81
C ALA A 741 6.93 14.13 -28.05
N ASP A 742 6.01 13.18 -27.94
CA ASP A 742 4.58 13.42 -28.12
C ASP A 742 3.98 14.27 -27.00
N THR A 743 4.56 14.22 -25.79
CA THR A 743 4.13 15.03 -24.65
C THR A 743 4.79 16.41 -24.67
N LEU A 744 6.09 16.48 -24.93
CA LEU A 744 6.86 17.72 -24.92
C LEU A 744 6.45 18.60 -26.09
N PHE A 745 6.50 18.06 -27.30
CA PHE A 745 6.08 18.81 -28.48
C PHE A 745 4.57 18.73 -28.70
N ALA A 746 3.76 18.40 -27.68
CA ALA A 746 2.31 18.33 -27.82
C ALA A 746 1.68 19.61 -28.38
N ALA A 747 2.34 20.78 -28.24
CA ALA A 747 1.89 22.06 -28.81
C ALA A 747 2.36 22.31 -30.26
N ALA A 748 3.51 21.75 -30.68
CA ALA A 748 4.08 21.90 -32.03
C ALA A 748 3.70 20.74 -32.96
N ARG A 749 3.56 19.55 -32.37
CA ARG A 749 2.88 18.35 -32.90
C ARG A 749 1.42 18.31 -32.51
N LYS A 750 0.88 19.41 -31.95
CA LYS A 750 -0.56 19.54 -31.78
C LYS A 750 -1.11 19.37 -33.18
N HIS A 751 -1.94 18.35 -33.37
CA HIS A 751 -2.85 18.37 -34.49
C HIS A 751 -3.49 19.75 -34.50
N GLN A 752 -3.59 20.37 -35.67
CA GLN A 752 -4.59 21.39 -35.85
C GLN A 752 -5.88 20.74 -35.35
N GLU A 753 -6.36 21.17 -34.19
CA GLU A 753 -7.60 20.65 -33.63
C GLU A 753 -8.63 21.04 -34.66
N ASP A 754 -9.19 20.01 -35.30
CA ASP A 754 -10.01 20.20 -36.48
C ASP A 754 -11.47 20.36 -36.05
N TYR A 755 -11.87 19.78 -34.91
CA TYR A 755 -13.14 20.02 -34.26
C TYR A 755 -12.95 20.73 -32.93
N TYR A 756 -13.68 21.83 -32.75
CA TYR A 756 -13.75 22.56 -31.49
C TYR A 756 -15.15 22.45 -30.88
N ILE A 757 -15.21 22.45 -29.55
CA ILE A 757 -16.44 22.58 -28.81
C ILE A 757 -16.59 24.02 -28.36
N GLY A 758 -17.60 24.72 -28.88
CA GLY A 758 -17.93 26.08 -28.50
C GLY A 758 -19.04 26.13 -27.45
N MET A 759 -19.02 27.21 -26.68
CA MET A 759 -20.05 27.54 -25.70
C MET A 759 -21.17 28.29 -26.41
N GLY A 760 -22.16 27.57 -26.94
CA GLY A 760 -23.36 28.18 -27.49
C GLY A 760 -24.19 28.88 -26.41
N ALA A 761 -25.20 29.66 -26.83
CA ALA A 761 -26.01 30.47 -25.92
C ALA A 761 -26.82 29.65 -24.90
N SER A 762 -27.20 28.41 -25.24
CA SER A 762 -28.02 27.52 -24.42
C SER A 762 -27.44 26.11 -24.24
N GLN A 763 -26.57 25.66 -25.15
CA GLN A 763 -25.96 24.33 -25.14
C GLN A 763 -24.61 24.35 -25.87
N PRO A 764 -23.71 23.38 -25.60
CA PRO A 764 -22.46 23.27 -26.35
C PRO A 764 -22.71 22.95 -27.83
N ASN A 765 -21.83 23.45 -28.68
CA ASN A 765 -21.83 23.14 -30.12
C ASN A 765 -20.48 22.61 -30.56
N ILE A 766 -20.47 21.83 -31.64
CA ILE A 766 -19.26 21.30 -32.25
C ILE A 766 -19.14 21.83 -33.68
N PHE A 767 -17.97 22.31 -34.07
CA PHE A 767 -17.72 22.79 -35.43
C PHE A 767 -16.34 22.41 -35.91
N PHE A 768 -16.26 22.16 -37.22
CA PHE A 768 -15.02 21.88 -37.92
C PHE A 768 -14.33 23.18 -38.33
N GLY A 769 -13.04 23.37 -38.02
CA GLY A 769 -12.31 24.57 -38.40
C GLY A 769 -10.87 24.61 -37.89
N ALA A 770 -10.15 25.67 -38.27
CA ALA A 770 -8.77 25.90 -37.89
C ALA A 770 -8.61 26.61 -36.52
N SER A 771 -9.71 27.09 -35.94
CA SER A 771 -9.76 27.91 -34.73
C SER A 771 -11.00 27.59 -33.91
N ASP A 772 -11.01 28.01 -32.65
CA ASP A 772 -12.12 27.96 -31.68
C ASP A 772 -13.32 28.87 -32.01
N THR A 773 -13.37 29.41 -33.22
CA THR A 773 -14.47 30.23 -33.73
C THR A 773 -14.98 29.64 -35.03
N ALA A 774 -16.29 29.41 -35.11
CA ALA A 774 -16.94 28.89 -36.31
C ALA A 774 -16.80 29.87 -37.50
N ALA A 775 -16.34 29.37 -38.63
CA ALA A 775 -16.21 30.19 -39.84
C ALA A 775 -17.59 30.55 -40.40
N ALA A 776 -17.72 31.81 -40.84
CA ALA A 776 -18.98 32.34 -41.36
C ALA A 776 -19.36 31.79 -42.75
N ASN A 777 -18.35 31.38 -43.53
CA ASN A 777 -18.50 30.73 -44.83
C ASN A 777 -17.63 29.47 -44.86
N LEU A 778 -18.20 28.35 -45.27
CA LEU A 778 -17.52 27.05 -45.30
C LEU A 778 -17.62 26.48 -46.70
N THR A 779 -16.52 25.93 -47.23
CA THR A 779 -16.51 25.32 -48.57
C THR A 779 -15.95 23.91 -48.50
N SER A 780 -16.51 23.00 -49.27
CA SER A 780 -16.04 21.62 -49.37
C SER A 780 -16.18 21.07 -50.77
N LEU A 781 -15.24 20.23 -51.18
CA LEU A 781 -15.32 19.46 -52.42
C LEU A 781 -16.08 18.15 -52.22
N LEU A 782 -16.80 17.74 -53.26
CA LEU A 782 -17.52 16.48 -53.38
C LEU A 782 -17.11 15.77 -54.67
N PRO A 783 -17.26 14.44 -54.73
CA PRO A 783 -17.35 13.71 -55.99
C PRO A 783 -18.46 14.27 -56.89
N LEU A 784 -18.32 14.11 -58.20
CA LEU A 784 -19.36 14.47 -59.16
C LEU A 784 -20.65 13.68 -58.86
N LEU A 785 -21.75 14.39 -58.62
CA LEU A 785 -23.06 13.85 -58.26
C LEU A 785 -23.99 13.74 -59.47
N PHE A 786 -23.88 14.65 -60.44
CA PHE A 786 -24.78 14.74 -61.60
C PHE A 786 -24.12 14.31 -62.90
N GLY A 787 -22.80 14.41 -63.00
CA GLY A 787 -22.04 14.13 -64.23
C GLY A 787 -22.26 15.18 -65.32
N ALA A 788 -22.85 16.33 -64.98
CA ALA A 788 -23.10 17.45 -65.87
C ALA A 788 -23.12 18.77 -65.07
N PRO A 789 -22.74 19.91 -65.69
CA PRO A 789 -22.73 21.19 -64.99
C PRO A 789 -24.10 21.52 -64.39
N THR A 790 -24.16 21.66 -63.07
CA THR A 790 -25.40 21.81 -62.31
C THR A 790 -25.15 22.75 -61.13
N GLN A 791 -26.00 23.76 -60.96
CA GLN A 791 -25.96 24.63 -59.80
C GLN A 791 -27.31 24.62 -59.10
N ILE A 792 -27.31 24.34 -57.80
CA ILE A 792 -28.50 24.31 -56.95
C ILE A 792 -28.20 25.15 -55.71
N THR A 793 -28.98 26.20 -55.50
CA THR A 793 -28.86 27.10 -54.36
C THR A 793 -30.15 27.06 -53.55
N SER A 794 -30.02 27.01 -52.23
CA SER A 794 -31.16 27.04 -51.31
C SER A 794 -31.88 28.39 -51.32
N ALA A 795 -33.13 28.42 -50.86
CA ALA A 795 -33.99 29.61 -50.94
C ALA A 795 -33.39 30.80 -50.17
N ASN A 796 -32.76 30.55 -49.02
CA ASN A 796 -32.09 31.58 -48.23
C ASN A 796 -30.59 31.73 -48.54
N SER A 797 -30.10 31.09 -49.60
CA SER A 797 -28.69 31.10 -50.04
C SER A 797 -27.69 30.62 -48.97
N ILE A 798 -28.15 29.80 -48.02
CA ILE A 798 -27.29 29.19 -47.00
C ILE A 798 -26.50 28.03 -47.61
N PHE A 799 -27.12 27.22 -48.48
CA PHE A 799 -26.49 26.08 -49.15
C PHE A 799 -26.39 26.35 -50.64
N ASP A 800 -25.19 26.28 -51.20
CA ASP A 800 -24.94 26.40 -52.63
C ASP A 800 -24.08 25.23 -53.10
N LEU A 801 -24.62 24.42 -54.01
CA LEU A 801 -23.91 23.31 -54.64
C LEU A 801 -23.68 23.64 -56.10
N ASN A 802 -22.42 23.72 -56.50
CA ASN A 802 -22.00 24.02 -57.86
C ASN A 802 -21.12 22.89 -58.41
N GLU A 803 -21.64 22.16 -59.39
CA GLU A 803 -20.93 21.12 -60.13
C GLU A 803 -20.54 21.61 -61.52
N THR A 804 -19.26 21.41 -61.86
CA THR A 804 -18.67 21.57 -63.19
C THR A 804 -18.35 20.20 -63.77
N LEU A 805 -17.75 20.14 -64.97
CA LEU A 805 -17.33 18.86 -65.56
C LEU A 805 -16.23 18.13 -64.77
N THR A 806 -15.51 18.83 -63.89
CA THR A 806 -14.34 18.28 -63.19
C THR A 806 -14.43 18.38 -61.67
N GLU A 807 -15.35 19.19 -61.14
CA GLU A 807 -15.39 19.54 -59.72
C GLU A 807 -16.81 19.80 -59.24
N CYS A 808 -17.17 19.27 -58.07
CA CYS A 808 -18.42 19.57 -57.38
C CYS A 808 -18.09 20.25 -56.04
N THR A 809 -18.55 21.48 -55.85
CA THR A 809 -18.26 22.31 -54.68
C THR A 809 -19.53 22.62 -53.92
N LEU A 810 -19.53 22.40 -52.61
CA LEU A 810 -20.56 22.81 -51.68
C LEU A 810 -20.07 24.00 -50.86
N THR A 811 -20.83 25.09 -50.85
CA THR A 811 -20.57 26.29 -50.05
C THR A 811 -21.72 26.50 -49.07
N LEU A 812 -21.38 26.75 -47.79
CA LEU A 812 -22.30 27.03 -46.70
C LEU A 812 -22.09 28.47 -46.21
N ASN A 813 -23.11 29.33 -46.33
CA ASN A 813 -23.08 30.73 -45.90
C ASN A 813 -23.94 30.91 -44.65
N ILE A 814 -23.32 30.83 -43.47
CA ILE A 814 -24.04 30.78 -42.18
C ILE A 814 -23.93 32.08 -41.36
N ALA A 815 -23.24 33.09 -41.88
CA ALA A 815 -23.04 34.37 -41.22
C ALA A 815 -24.37 35.02 -40.76
N GLY A 816 -24.53 35.22 -39.45
CA GLY A 816 -25.70 35.89 -38.87
C GLY A 816 -27.02 35.13 -39.01
N LYS A 817 -26.99 33.84 -39.38
CA LYS A 817 -28.17 32.98 -39.48
C LYS A 817 -28.45 32.28 -38.16
N THR A 818 -29.72 32.18 -37.81
CA THR A 818 -30.18 31.39 -36.66
C THR A 818 -30.23 29.91 -37.00
N GLN A 819 -30.16 29.06 -35.98
CA GLN A 819 -30.21 27.61 -36.14
C GLN A 819 -31.53 27.12 -36.78
N ASP A 820 -32.66 27.77 -36.49
CA ASP A 820 -33.95 27.45 -37.10
C ASP A 820 -34.02 27.83 -38.58
N GLU A 821 -33.42 28.96 -38.97
CA GLU A 821 -33.29 29.36 -40.37
C GLU A 821 -32.44 28.34 -41.15
N ILE A 822 -31.32 27.91 -40.57
CA ILE A 822 -30.43 26.90 -41.17
C ILE A 822 -31.19 25.57 -41.36
N ARG A 823 -31.90 25.09 -40.33
CA ARG A 823 -32.66 23.83 -40.41
C ARG A 823 -33.74 23.88 -41.48
N THR A 824 -34.52 24.97 -41.50
CA THR A 824 -35.62 25.14 -42.46
C THR A 824 -35.10 25.17 -43.89
N ASP A 825 -34.01 25.89 -44.14
CA ASP A 825 -33.41 25.98 -45.47
C ASP A 825 -32.73 24.66 -45.88
N TYR A 826 -32.16 23.90 -44.92
CA TYR A 826 -31.61 22.56 -45.14
C TYR A 826 -32.67 21.56 -45.63
N ASP A 827 -33.81 21.48 -44.93
CA ASP A 827 -34.90 20.57 -45.32
C ASP A 827 -35.42 20.86 -46.73
N GLN A 828 -35.58 22.15 -47.05
CA GLN A 828 -35.99 22.60 -48.38
C GLN A 828 -34.91 22.27 -49.43
N PHE A 829 -33.64 22.52 -49.13
CA PHE A 829 -32.52 22.26 -50.02
C PHE A 829 -32.41 20.78 -50.37
N ILE A 830 -32.41 19.90 -49.36
CA ILE A 830 -32.36 18.44 -49.55
C ILE A 830 -33.56 17.94 -50.39
N GLY A 831 -34.73 18.56 -50.24
CA GLY A 831 -35.94 18.23 -51.01
C GLY A 831 -35.86 18.55 -52.51
N GLN A 832 -34.92 19.39 -52.95
CA GLN A 832 -34.75 19.76 -54.36
C GLN A 832 -34.02 18.69 -55.19
N PHE A 833 -33.32 17.76 -54.53
CA PHE A 833 -32.47 16.78 -55.20
C PHE A 833 -33.25 15.53 -55.63
N THR A 834 -33.06 15.12 -56.88
CA THR A 834 -33.49 13.82 -57.42
C THR A 834 -32.33 12.83 -57.53
N LEU A 835 -31.41 12.89 -56.56
CA LEU A 835 -30.24 12.01 -56.49
C LEU A 835 -30.61 10.60 -56.01
N GLY A 836 -29.84 9.59 -56.46
CA GLY A 836 -29.90 8.25 -55.89
C GLY A 836 -29.47 8.25 -54.41
N ALA A 837 -29.86 7.22 -53.65
CA ALA A 837 -29.63 7.15 -52.20
C ALA A 837 -28.17 7.38 -51.80
N GLY A 838 -27.20 6.80 -52.53
CA GLY A 838 -25.77 7.02 -52.26
C GLY A 838 -25.34 8.49 -52.40
N GLY A 839 -25.74 9.16 -53.48
CA GLY A 839 -25.39 10.57 -53.71
C GLY A 839 -26.03 11.51 -52.69
N LEU A 840 -27.29 11.26 -52.34
CA LEU A 840 -27.99 12.05 -51.33
C LEU A 840 -27.40 11.84 -49.92
N SER A 841 -27.09 10.59 -49.55
CA SER A 841 -26.42 10.30 -48.27
C SER A 841 -25.05 10.96 -48.16
N LEU A 842 -24.29 11.00 -49.26
CA LEU A 842 -23.01 11.69 -49.32
C LEU A 842 -23.16 13.21 -49.10
N LEU A 843 -24.13 13.84 -49.77
CA LEU A 843 -24.41 15.27 -49.61
C LEU A 843 -24.82 15.61 -48.17
N LYS A 844 -25.78 14.86 -47.61
CA LYS A 844 -26.24 15.03 -46.21
C LYS A 844 -25.08 14.92 -45.22
N ARG A 845 -24.26 13.87 -45.39
CA ARG A 845 -23.07 13.67 -44.57
C ARG A 845 -22.11 14.85 -44.69
N ARG A 846 -21.84 15.32 -45.91
CA ARG A 846 -20.90 16.42 -46.13
C ARG A 846 -21.37 17.72 -45.48
N ILE A 847 -22.67 18.00 -45.52
CA ILE A 847 -23.26 19.13 -44.80
C ILE A 847 -23.07 18.97 -43.28
N ALA A 848 -23.39 17.79 -42.73
CA ALA A 848 -23.29 17.50 -41.30
C ALA A 848 -21.84 17.57 -40.76
N GLU A 849 -20.84 17.22 -41.57
CA GLU A 849 -19.42 17.30 -41.21
C GLU A 849 -18.91 18.75 -41.10
N ARG A 850 -19.54 19.70 -41.81
CA ARG A 850 -19.08 21.10 -41.89
C ARG A 850 -19.86 22.06 -41.01
N LEU A 851 -21.17 21.83 -40.87
CA LEU A 851 -22.04 22.76 -40.18
C LEU A 851 -21.65 22.85 -38.67
N PRO A 852 -21.64 24.05 -38.07
CA PRO A 852 -21.60 24.18 -36.61
C PRO A 852 -22.91 23.68 -36.01
N LEU A 853 -22.83 22.59 -35.26
CA LEU A 853 -24.00 21.86 -34.76
C LEU A 853 -24.05 21.88 -33.24
N ASP A 854 -25.18 22.28 -32.69
CA ASP A 854 -25.49 22.02 -31.29
C ASP A 854 -25.61 20.51 -31.05
N PHE A 855 -25.34 20.05 -29.83
CA PHE A 855 -25.39 18.62 -29.49
C PHE A 855 -26.75 17.98 -29.81
N ASP A 856 -27.87 18.67 -29.53
CA ASP A 856 -29.21 18.17 -29.86
C ASP A 856 -29.49 18.09 -31.38
N GLN A 857 -28.76 18.86 -32.19
CA GLN A 857 -28.95 18.88 -33.64
C GLN A 857 -28.07 17.87 -34.35
N LEU A 858 -26.97 17.43 -33.72
CA LEU A 858 -25.97 16.57 -34.33
C LEU A 858 -26.61 15.33 -35.00
N LEU A 859 -27.48 14.65 -34.26
CA LEU A 859 -28.11 13.40 -34.72
C LEU A 859 -29.24 13.64 -35.73
N TYR A 860 -29.81 14.84 -35.76
CA TYR A 860 -30.74 15.24 -36.82
C TYR A 860 -30.02 15.36 -38.17
N TYR A 861 -28.87 16.03 -38.24
CA TYR A 861 -28.15 16.18 -39.51
C TYR A 861 -27.47 14.88 -39.97
N TYR A 862 -26.92 14.08 -39.05
CA TYR A 862 -26.30 12.79 -39.41
C TYR A 862 -27.32 11.71 -39.72
N TYR A 863 -28.45 11.64 -38.99
CA TYR A 863 -29.36 10.48 -39.00
C TYR A 863 -30.83 10.83 -39.20
N GLY A 864 -31.18 12.09 -39.45
CA GLY A 864 -32.58 12.52 -39.57
C GLY A 864 -33.37 12.33 -38.28
N TRP A 865 -32.72 12.24 -37.12
CA TRP A 865 -33.41 12.05 -35.84
C TRP A 865 -34.15 13.32 -35.44
N ASN A 866 -35.47 13.30 -35.63
CA ASN A 866 -36.39 14.35 -35.22
C ASN A 866 -37.08 13.93 -33.91
N THR A 867 -36.73 14.60 -32.82
CA THR A 867 -37.30 14.36 -31.48
C THR A 867 -38.68 14.97 -31.27
N THR A 868 -39.10 15.91 -32.14
CA THR A 868 -40.44 16.52 -32.07
C THR A 868 -41.50 15.60 -32.67
N ASP A 869 -41.15 14.93 -33.77
CA ASP A 869 -42.03 14.01 -34.52
C ASP A 869 -41.66 12.54 -34.33
N ASN A 870 -40.70 12.25 -33.46
CA ASN A 870 -40.29 10.90 -33.03
C ASN A 870 -39.95 9.96 -34.19
N TYR A 871 -39.10 10.40 -35.12
CA TYR A 871 -38.60 9.54 -36.19
C TYR A 871 -37.10 9.69 -36.42
N LEU A 872 -36.50 8.71 -37.10
CA LEU A 872 -35.10 8.76 -37.57
C LEU A 872 -34.91 7.92 -38.84
N ASP A 873 -33.90 8.28 -39.65
CA ASP A 873 -33.57 7.58 -40.89
C ASP A 873 -32.61 6.40 -40.63
N LEU A 874 -32.91 5.25 -41.23
CA LEU A 874 -32.01 4.10 -41.23
C LEU A 874 -30.96 4.26 -42.32
N GLN A 875 -29.71 3.97 -41.95
CA GLN A 875 -28.56 4.09 -42.84
C GLN A 875 -27.74 2.80 -42.89
N ALA A 876 -27.00 2.62 -43.98
CA ALA A 876 -26.12 1.48 -44.14
C ALA A 876 -25.01 1.47 -43.08
N GLY A 877 -24.76 0.30 -42.49
CA GLY A 877 -23.82 0.06 -41.40
C GLY A 877 -24.37 0.31 -39.99
N MET A 878 -25.67 0.63 -39.85
CA MET A 878 -26.37 0.52 -38.56
C MET A 878 -26.68 -0.94 -38.22
N ARG A 879 -27.03 -1.19 -36.96
CA ARG A 879 -27.59 -2.45 -36.49
C ARG A 879 -28.88 -2.16 -35.73
N LEU A 880 -29.94 -2.93 -35.97
CA LEU A 880 -31.18 -2.82 -35.20
C LEU A 880 -31.17 -3.86 -34.09
N ARG A 881 -31.30 -3.43 -32.85
CA ARG A 881 -31.66 -4.29 -31.72
C ARG A 881 -33.17 -4.31 -31.61
N VAL A 882 -33.75 -5.50 -31.72
CA VAL A 882 -35.21 -5.71 -31.60
C VAL A 882 -35.47 -6.45 -30.29
N ASP A 883 -36.03 -5.75 -29.32
CA ASP A 883 -36.40 -6.31 -28.02
C ASP A 883 -37.87 -6.76 -28.08
N LEU A 884 -38.11 -8.06 -27.90
CA LEU A 884 -39.44 -8.65 -27.97
C LEU A 884 -40.07 -8.77 -26.58
N GLN A 885 -41.38 -8.58 -26.50
CA GLN A 885 -42.17 -8.87 -25.31
C GLN A 885 -43.27 -9.88 -25.64
N ASN A 886 -43.35 -10.95 -24.84
CA ASN A 886 -44.40 -11.94 -24.94
C ASN A 886 -45.53 -11.60 -23.97
N TYR A 887 -46.77 -11.77 -24.43
CA TYR A 887 -47.92 -11.62 -23.57
C TYR A 887 -48.04 -12.84 -22.65
N GLN A 888 -47.84 -12.63 -21.35
CA GLN A 888 -48.05 -13.66 -20.35
C GLN A 888 -49.53 -13.70 -19.99
N PHE A 889 -50.23 -14.72 -20.50
CA PHE A 889 -51.59 -15.01 -20.08
C PHE A 889 -51.57 -15.81 -18.78
N VAL A 890 -52.16 -15.24 -17.73
CA VAL A 890 -52.42 -15.95 -16.47
C VAL A 890 -53.89 -16.30 -16.36
N GLN A 891 -54.17 -17.57 -16.05
CA GLN A 891 -55.54 -18.06 -15.87
C GLN A 891 -56.28 -17.29 -14.78
N ALA A 892 -57.60 -17.14 -14.94
CA ALA A 892 -58.43 -16.29 -14.06
C ALA A 892 -58.53 -16.78 -12.59
N SER A 893 -57.98 -17.95 -12.25
CA SER A 893 -58.01 -18.53 -10.91
C SER A 893 -57.00 -17.93 -9.93
N ASP A 894 -56.03 -17.16 -10.40
CA ASP A 894 -55.05 -16.47 -9.55
C ASP A 894 -55.30 -14.95 -9.55
N PRO A 895 -55.95 -14.39 -8.51
CA PRO A 895 -56.26 -12.97 -8.42
C PRO A 895 -55.05 -12.08 -8.12
N THR A 896 -53.88 -12.68 -7.81
CA THR A 896 -52.65 -11.94 -7.46
C THR A 896 -51.72 -11.73 -8.66
N ALA A 897 -51.92 -12.50 -9.73
CA ALA A 897 -51.07 -12.46 -10.90
C ALA A 897 -51.55 -11.43 -11.93
N GLN A 898 -50.67 -10.50 -12.29
CA GLN A 898 -50.93 -9.51 -13.34
C GLN A 898 -50.77 -10.15 -14.73
N ARG A 899 -51.71 -9.85 -15.63
CA ARG A 899 -51.58 -10.18 -17.06
C ARG A 899 -50.86 -9.03 -17.75
N GLY A 900 -49.93 -9.35 -18.64
CA GLY A 900 -49.21 -8.29 -19.35
C GLY A 900 -48.08 -8.81 -20.22
N PHE A 901 -47.41 -7.87 -20.87
CA PHE A 901 -46.22 -8.15 -21.65
C PHE A 901 -44.99 -8.29 -20.75
N ALA A 902 -44.25 -9.38 -20.91
CA ALA A 902 -42.98 -9.64 -20.24
C ALA A 902 -41.87 -9.78 -21.30
N GLY A 903 -40.64 -9.38 -20.97
CA GLY A 903 -39.51 -9.48 -21.89
C GLY A 903 -39.25 -10.93 -22.34
N SER A 904 -39.04 -11.13 -23.65
CA SER A 904 -38.85 -12.45 -24.28
C SER A 904 -37.49 -12.61 -24.98
N GLY A 905 -36.58 -11.64 -24.78
CA GLY A 905 -35.26 -11.62 -25.41
C GLY A 905 -35.17 -10.64 -26.58
N SER A 906 -33.97 -10.57 -27.15
CA SER A 906 -33.62 -9.60 -28.19
C SER A 906 -32.87 -10.27 -29.33
N PHE A 907 -33.01 -9.73 -30.54
CA PHE A 907 -32.18 -10.14 -31.69
C PHE A 907 -31.69 -8.93 -32.47
N TYR A 908 -30.64 -9.14 -33.27
CA TYR A 908 -29.92 -8.07 -33.94
C TYR A 908 -29.99 -8.24 -35.45
N ILE A 909 -30.35 -7.16 -36.16
CA ILE A 909 -30.41 -7.13 -37.62
C ILE A 909 -29.43 -6.08 -38.15
N PRO A 910 -28.38 -6.46 -38.89
CA PRO A 910 -27.53 -5.48 -39.56
C PRO A 910 -28.27 -4.82 -40.73
N VAL A 911 -28.08 -3.52 -40.88
CA VAL A 911 -28.64 -2.71 -41.98
C VAL A 911 -27.52 -2.41 -42.95
N ASN A 912 -27.62 -2.83 -44.21
CA ASN A 912 -26.55 -2.70 -45.20
C ASN A 912 -27.10 -2.26 -46.56
N SER A 913 -26.29 -1.54 -47.33
CA SER A 913 -26.60 -1.28 -48.74
C SER A 913 -26.27 -2.49 -49.61
N TYR A 914 -27.07 -2.74 -50.64
CA TYR A 914 -26.75 -3.71 -51.68
C TYR A 914 -27.20 -3.20 -53.05
N THR A 915 -26.53 -3.67 -54.10
CA THR A 915 -26.91 -3.35 -55.49
C THR A 915 -27.98 -4.31 -55.95
N HIS A 916 -29.08 -3.77 -56.46
CA HIS A 916 -30.16 -4.56 -57.07
C HIS A 916 -30.16 -4.38 -58.58
N ASN A 917 -30.22 -5.49 -59.33
CA ASN A 917 -29.93 -5.53 -60.78
C ASN A 917 -31.13 -5.15 -61.68
N ASP A 918 -32.21 -4.58 -61.15
CA ASP A 918 -33.32 -4.14 -61.99
C ASP A 918 -33.02 -2.79 -62.66
N ALA A 919 -32.96 -2.80 -64.00
CA ALA A 919 -33.00 -1.66 -64.93
C ALA A 919 -32.35 -0.35 -64.44
N GLY A 920 -31.11 -0.41 -63.91
CA GLY A 920 -30.36 0.78 -63.51
C GLY A 920 -29.35 0.63 -62.37
N ASN A 921 -29.12 -0.59 -61.84
CA ASN A 921 -28.23 -0.81 -60.67
C ASN A 921 -28.54 0.13 -59.51
N SER A 922 -29.78 0.09 -59.00
CA SER A 922 -30.16 0.92 -57.86
C SER A 922 -29.51 0.39 -56.57
N GLN A 923 -28.90 1.31 -55.82
CA GLN A 923 -28.43 1.03 -54.46
C GLN A 923 -29.65 1.05 -53.53
N LEU A 924 -29.96 -0.08 -52.90
CA LEU A 924 -31.05 -0.23 -51.94
C LEU A 924 -30.51 -0.49 -50.54
N LEU A 925 -31.32 -0.22 -49.52
CA LEU A 925 -31.03 -0.59 -48.15
C LEU A 925 -31.66 -1.96 -47.84
N GLY A 926 -30.95 -2.79 -47.09
CA GLY A 926 -31.36 -4.15 -46.80
C GLY A 926 -31.07 -4.57 -45.35
N PHE A 927 -31.82 -5.55 -44.87
CA PHE A 927 -31.78 -6.10 -43.51
C PHE A 927 -30.88 -7.34 -43.45
N GLY A 928 -29.60 -7.12 -43.75
CA GLY A 928 -28.51 -8.09 -43.65
C GLY A 928 -27.90 -8.45 -44.99
N PRO A 929 -26.56 -8.65 -45.05
CA PRO A 929 -25.82 -8.66 -46.32
C PRO A 929 -26.10 -9.90 -47.17
N PHE A 930 -26.31 -11.06 -46.53
CA PHE A 930 -26.67 -12.31 -47.21
C PHE A 930 -28.15 -12.32 -47.60
N LEU A 931 -29.02 -12.08 -46.62
CA LEU A 931 -30.47 -12.19 -46.79
C LEU A 931 -31.03 -11.20 -47.81
N SER A 932 -30.51 -9.96 -47.84
CA SER A 932 -31.01 -8.93 -48.77
C SER A 932 -30.72 -9.25 -50.24
N ARG A 933 -29.76 -10.15 -50.52
CA ARG A 933 -29.45 -10.62 -51.88
C ARG A 933 -30.27 -11.83 -52.29
N LEU A 934 -30.97 -12.47 -51.35
CA LEU A 934 -31.84 -13.60 -51.66
C LEU A 934 -33.03 -13.08 -52.47
N GLN A 935 -33.24 -13.63 -53.66
CA GLN A 935 -34.42 -13.39 -54.47
C GLN A 935 -35.59 -14.27 -54.02
N THR A 936 -35.88 -14.24 -52.71
CA THR A 936 -36.97 -15.00 -52.10
C THR A 936 -38.22 -14.14 -51.98
N GLU A 937 -39.36 -14.67 -52.40
CA GLU A 937 -40.67 -14.02 -52.23
C GLU A 937 -41.34 -14.51 -50.94
N SER A 938 -41.40 -13.66 -49.90
CA SER A 938 -42.27 -13.92 -48.74
C SER A 938 -43.72 -13.58 -49.11
N ARG A 939 -44.65 -14.48 -48.75
CA ARG A 939 -46.10 -14.28 -48.96
C ARG A 939 -46.77 -13.47 -47.85
N VAL A 940 -46.06 -13.18 -46.76
CA VAL A 940 -46.62 -12.49 -45.59
C VAL A 940 -46.87 -11.01 -45.94
N ASP A 941 -48.08 -10.53 -45.68
CA ASP A 941 -48.40 -9.12 -45.79
C ASP A 941 -47.99 -8.36 -44.52
N ILE A 942 -46.69 -8.07 -44.41
CA ILE A 942 -46.11 -7.48 -43.19
C ILE A 942 -46.64 -6.08 -42.85
N ALA A 943 -47.33 -5.41 -43.78
CA ALA A 943 -47.98 -4.13 -43.52
C ALA A 943 -49.22 -4.29 -42.61
N ASN A 944 -49.91 -5.43 -42.72
CA ASN A 944 -51.13 -5.71 -41.95
C ASN A 944 -50.89 -6.72 -40.83
N GLU A 945 -50.11 -7.77 -41.11
CA GLU A 945 -49.87 -8.91 -40.21
C GLU A 945 -48.61 -8.77 -39.35
N GLY A 946 -47.74 -7.81 -39.64
CA GLY A 946 -46.42 -7.67 -39.02
C GLY A 946 -45.43 -8.77 -39.45
N ALA A 947 -44.14 -8.44 -39.36
CA ALA A 947 -43.03 -9.36 -39.61
C ALA A 947 -42.80 -10.28 -38.41
N GLY A 948 -42.76 -11.59 -38.63
CA GLY A 948 -42.35 -12.58 -37.62
C GLY A 948 -40.82 -12.69 -37.49
N GLY A 949 -40.07 -12.17 -38.47
CA GLY A 949 -38.62 -12.11 -38.45
C GLY A 949 -38.05 -11.50 -39.72
N VAL A 950 -36.72 -11.52 -39.85
CA VAL A 950 -36.00 -10.87 -40.96
C VAL A 950 -36.36 -11.41 -42.35
N LEU A 951 -36.76 -12.69 -42.48
CA LEU A 951 -37.16 -13.28 -43.76
C LEU A 951 -38.42 -12.63 -44.36
N ASP A 952 -39.33 -12.16 -43.51
CA ASP A 952 -40.57 -11.52 -43.97
C ASP A 952 -40.29 -10.13 -44.58
N LEU A 953 -39.15 -9.54 -44.26
CA LEU A 953 -38.70 -8.25 -44.80
C LEU A 953 -38.20 -8.36 -46.25
N LEU A 954 -37.94 -9.56 -46.77
CA LEU A 954 -37.23 -9.77 -48.04
C LEU A 954 -38.11 -9.71 -49.31
N LYS A 955 -39.44 -9.58 -49.15
CA LYS A 955 -40.40 -9.46 -50.26
C LYS A 955 -39.99 -8.35 -51.23
N ALA A 956 -40.07 -8.58 -52.53
CA ALA A 956 -39.57 -7.64 -53.54
C ALA A 956 -40.11 -6.21 -53.38
N GLY A 957 -41.40 -6.07 -53.07
CA GLY A 957 -42.03 -4.76 -52.84
C GLY A 957 -41.50 -3.99 -51.63
N ASN A 958 -40.94 -4.69 -50.64
CA ASN A 958 -40.43 -4.07 -49.42
C ASN A 958 -39.05 -3.45 -49.61
N ARG A 959 -38.33 -3.78 -50.68
CA ARG A 959 -36.94 -3.35 -50.93
C ARG A 959 -36.91 -1.90 -51.36
N LYS A 960 -36.42 -1.02 -50.50
CA LYS A 960 -36.46 0.43 -50.68
C LYS A 960 -35.10 1.07 -50.51
N ALA A 961 -34.91 2.23 -51.14
CA ALA A 961 -33.67 2.96 -51.10
C ALA A 961 -33.51 3.75 -49.78
N PHE A 962 -34.63 4.17 -49.20
CA PHE A 962 -34.70 4.90 -47.94
C PHE A 962 -35.63 4.18 -46.97
N TYR A 963 -35.24 4.08 -45.70
CA TYR A 963 -36.14 3.67 -44.61
C TYR A 963 -36.08 4.64 -43.45
N ARG A 964 -37.20 4.78 -42.75
CA ARG A 964 -37.37 5.64 -41.58
C ARG A 964 -38.10 4.87 -40.48
N LEU A 965 -37.59 4.93 -39.26
CA LEU A 965 -38.27 4.42 -38.07
C LEU A 965 -39.14 5.52 -37.49
N PHE A 966 -40.36 5.17 -37.10
CA PHE A 966 -41.29 6.04 -36.38
C PHE A 966 -41.64 5.43 -35.04
N PHE A 967 -41.52 6.25 -33.99
CA PHE A 967 -41.91 5.94 -32.63
C PHE A 967 -43.18 6.74 -32.27
N PRO A 968 -44.10 6.17 -31.47
CA PRO A 968 -45.29 6.86 -31.01
C PRO A 968 -44.89 8.04 -30.11
N LYS A 969 -45.70 9.11 -30.14
CA LYS A 969 -45.56 10.20 -29.16
C LYS A 969 -46.12 9.76 -27.81
N ASP A 970 -47.17 8.96 -27.85
CA ASP A 970 -47.74 8.30 -26.67
C ASP A 970 -47.73 6.76 -26.83
N PRO A 971 -46.84 6.05 -26.11
CA PRO A 971 -46.74 4.59 -26.17
C PRO A 971 -47.92 3.86 -25.50
N SER A 972 -48.87 4.60 -24.91
CA SER A 972 -50.09 4.08 -24.26
C SER A 972 -51.35 4.14 -25.14
N THR A 973 -51.20 4.58 -26.39
CA THR A 973 -52.30 4.71 -27.37
C THR A 973 -53.02 3.38 -27.64
N SER A 974 -54.26 3.46 -28.13
CA SER A 974 -55.15 2.34 -28.48
C SER A 974 -54.67 1.50 -29.68
N LEU A 975 -53.47 1.76 -30.18
CA LEU A 975 -52.79 0.94 -31.15
C LEU A 975 -52.53 -0.43 -30.53
N GLY A 976 -52.87 -1.50 -31.26
CA GLY A 976 -52.57 -2.86 -30.81
C GLY A 976 -51.10 -2.97 -30.37
N PRO A 977 -50.80 -3.80 -29.35
CA PRO A 977 -49.47 -3.88 -28.73
C PRO A 977 -48.33 -4.16 -29.73
N GLU A 978 -48.65 -4.68 -30.90
CA GLU A 978 -47.74 -4.96 -32.01
C GLU A 978 -47.27 -3.74 -32.83
N ARG A 979 -47.85 -2.56 -32.66
CA ARG A 979 -47.62 -1.38 -33.53
C ARG A 979 -46.86 -0.24 -32.85
N VAL A 980 -45.98 -0.59 -31.90
CA VAL A 980 -45.20 0.39 -31.11
C VAL A 980 -44.05 1.01 -31.89
N VAL A 981 -43.50 0.36 -32.91
CA VAL A 981 -42.52 1.00 -33.81
C VAL A 981 -42.84 0.59 -35.25
N THR A 982 -42.98 1.58 -36.13
CA THR A 982 -43.27 1.36 -37.55
C THR A 982 -42.07 1.75 -38.41
N ILE A 983 -41.73 0.89 -39.37
CA ILE A 983 -40.71 1.15 -40.39
C ILE A 983 -41.42 1.53 -41.68
N ILE A 984 -41.06 2.68 -42.25
CA ILE A 984 -41.54 3.12 -43.56
C ILE A 984 -40.38 3.10 -44.55
N GLY A 985 -40.59 2.57 -45.75
CA GLY A 985 -39.63 2.55 -46.83
C GLY A 985 -40.13 3.28 -48.09
N ALA A 986 -39.24 4.01 -48.76
CA ALA A 986 -39.53 4.77 -49.97
C ALA A 986 -38.42 4.64 -51.03
N ASN A 987 -38.76 4.82 -52.31
CA ASN A 987 -37.77 4.76 -53.39
C ASN A 987 -37.01 6.08 -53.56
N THR A 988 -37.66 7.20 -53.24
CA THR A 988 -37.10 8.54 -53.39
C THR A 988 -37.24 9.35 -52.10
N ALA A 989 -36.41 10.39 -51.95
CA ALA A 989 -36.51 11.31 -50.82
C ALA A 989 -37.85 12.08 -50.78
N GLN A 990 -38.41 12.39 -51.95
CA GLN A 990 -39.72 13.05 -52.08
C GLN A 990 -40.87 12.15 -51.60
N GLU A 991 -40.85 10.87 -51.97
CA GLU A 991 -41.80 9.88 -51.46
C GLU A 991 -41.67 9.74 -49.93
N MET A 992 -40.44 9.72 -49.39
CA MET A 992 -40.21 9.65 -47.95
C MET A 992 -40.74 10.90 -47.22
N ALA A 993 -40.53 12.09 -47.79
CA ALA A 993 -41.05 13.34 -47.23
C ALA A 993 -42.59 13.35 -47.20
N ALA A 994 -43.23 12.97 -48.31
CA ALA A 994 -44.69 12.84 -48.39
C ALA A 994 -45.24 11.80 -47.39
N ALA A 995 -44.57 10.65 -47.27
CA ALA A 995 -44.93 9.62 -46.29
C ALA A 995 -44.78 10.13 -44.85
N THR A 996 -43.75 10.93 -44.56
CA THR A 996 -43.53 11.52 -43.23
C THR A 996 -44.62 12.51 -42.85
N THR A 997 -45.03 13.40 -43.76
CA THR A 997 -46.11 14.36 -43.50
C THR A 997 -47.48 13.68 -43.36
N GLY A 998 -47.71 12.60 -44.11
CA GLY A 998 -48.97 11.86 -44.07
C GLY A 998 -49.08 10.83 -42.94
N PHE A 999 -47.98 10.48 -42.27
CA PHE A 999 -47.96 9.44 -41.25
C PHE A 999 -48.29 10.00 -39.87
N ASN A 1000 -49.34 9.46 -39.25
CA ASN A 1000 -49.64 9.71 -37.84
C ASN A 1000 -49.17 8.50 -37.02
N PRO A 1001 -48.11 8.62 -36.20
CA PRO A 1001 -47.57 7.50 -35.43
C PRO A 1001 -48.54 6.97 -34.36
N ASP A 1002 -49.41 7.83 -33.82
CA ASP A 1002 -50.38 7.47 -32.77
C ASP A 1002 -51.68 6.87 -33.35
N ALA A 1003 -51.89 6.99 -34.67
CA ALA A 1003 -52.99 6.35 -35.40
C ALA A 1003 -52.53 5.23 -36.34
N ASN A 1004 -51.21 5.06 -36.51
CA ASN A 1004 -50.53 4.12 -37.40
C ASN A 1004 -51.21 3.93 -38.77
N LEU A 1005 -51.57 5.05 -39.40
CA LEU A 1005 -52.17 5.06 -40.73
C LEU A 1005 -51.11 4.72 -41.77
N ALA A 1006 -51.39 3.76 -42.65
CA ALA A 1006 -50.48 3.43 -43.75
C ALA A 1006 -50.24 4.67 -44.63
N PRO A 1007 -48.98 4.99 -44.98
CA PRO A 1007 -48.69 6.14 -45.81
C PRO A 1007 -49.27 5.94 -47.21
N SER A 1008 -49.67 7.03 -47.86
CA SER A 1008 -50.22 7.01 -49.23
C SER A 1008 -49.18 6.64 -50.30
N ALA A 1009 -47.89 6.66 -49.94
CA ALA A 1009 -46.75 6.28 -50.77
C ALA A 1009 -45.71 5.51 -49.94
N GLY A 1010 -45.04 4.53 -50.56
CA GLY A 1010 -44.03 3.69 -49.91
C GLY A 1010 -44.57 2.35 -49.37
N VAL A 1011 -43.77 1.70 -48.54
CA VAL A 1011 -44.16 0.49 -47.79
C VAL A 1011 -44.06 0.78 -46.30
N SER A 1012 -44.98 0.27 -45.50
CA SER A 1012 -44.90 0.34 -44.04
C SER A 1012 -45.02 -1.06 -43.44
N PHE A 1013 -44.30 -1.31 -42.35
CA PHE A 1013 -44.37 -2.58 -41.62
C PHE A 1013 -43.86 -2.44 -40.18
N PHE A 1014 -44.16 -3.44 -39.35
CA PHE A 1014 -43.81 -3.55 -37.93
C PHE A 1014 -43.47 -5.00 -37.59
N PHE A 1015 -42.92 -5.29 -36.40
CA PHE A 1015 -42.70 -6.67 -35.93
C PHE A 1015 -43.91 -7.20 -35.16
N ARG A 1016 -44.19 -8.50 -35.27
CA ARG A 1016 -45.29 -9.15 -34.55
C ARG A 1016 -45.08 -9.10 -33.04
N GLY A 1017 -46.16 -8.86 -32.30
CA GLY A 1017 -46.12 -8.71 -30.84
C GLY A 1017 -45.45 -7.40 -30.42
N LYS A 1018 -45.42 -7.11 -29.12
CA LYS A 1018 -44.85 -5.85 -28.63
C LYS A 1018 -43.33 -5.86 -28.76
N ALA A 1019 -42.83 -5.12 -29.73
CA ALA A 1019 -41.42 -5.06 -30.08
C ALA A 1019 -40.90 -3.62 -30.01
N MET A 1020 -39.78 -3.41 -29.32
CA MET A 1020 -39.03 -2.17 -29.37
C MET A 1020 -37.86 -2.31 -30.33
N ILE A 1021 -37.65 -1.32 -31.19
CA ILE A 1021 -36.54 -1.30 -32.14
C ILE A 1021 -35.61 -0.17 -31.75
N ILE A 1022 -34.36 -0.50 -31.45
CA ILE A 1022 -33.32 0.45 -31.06
C ILE A 1022 -32.24 0.42 -32.14
N PRO A 1023 -32.07 1.50 -32.91
CA PRO A 1023 -30.97 1.59 -33.86
C PRO A 1023 -29.66 1.80 -33.09
N GLU A 1024 -28.64 1.06 -33.50
CA GLU A 1024 -27.29 1.10 -32.96
C GLU A 1024 -26.32 1.49 -34.07
N ILE A 1025 -25.33 2.32 -33.69
CA ILE A 1025 -24.23 2.74 -34.54
C ILE A 1025 -22.93 2.09 -34.05
N GLN A 1026 -22.01 1.87 -34.98
CA GLN A 1026 -20.69 1.34 -34.65
C GLN A 1026 -19.71 2.48 -34.37
N VAL A 1027 -19.07 2.41 -33.21
CA VAL A 1027 -17.93 3.27 -32.81
C VAL A 1027 -16.74 2.37 -32.50
N PHE A 1028 -15.56 2.95 -32.30
CA PHE A 1028 -14.37 2.20 -31.91
C PHE A 1028 -13.87 2.67 -30.56
N VAL A 1029 -13.68 1.74 -29.63
CA VAL A 1029 -13.13 1.99 -28.30
C VAL A 1029 -11.84 1.21 -28.17
N GLN A 1030 -10.71 1.88 -27.99
CA GLN A 1030 -9.38 1.24 -27.98
C GLN A 1030 -9.16 0.35 -29.23
N ASN A 1031 -9.60 0.84 -30.40
CA ASN A 1031 -9.62 0.12 -31.68
C ASN A 1031 -10.54 -1.12 -31.76
N GLU A 1032 -11.32 -1.42 -30.72
CA GLU A 1032 -12.34 -2.46 -30.76
C GLU A 1032 -13.67 -1.87 -31.25
N ALA A 1033 -14.31 -2.53 -32.21
CA ALA A 1033 -15.60 -2.08 -32.73
C ALA A 1033 -16.73 -2.39 -31.73
N VAL A 1034 -17.37 -1.35 -31.21
CA VAL A 1034 -18.48 -1.43 -30.25
C VAL A 1034 -19.74 -0.85 -30.88
N TYR A 1035 -20.86 -1.55 -30.72
CA TYR A 1035 -22.17 -1.02 -31.12
C TYR A 1035 -22.84 -0.34 -29.93
N VAL A 1036 -23.21 0.93 -30.11
CA VAL A 1036 -23.89 1.75 -29.10
C VAL A 1036 -25.25 2.21 -29.63
N PRO A 1037 -26.27 2.33 -28.78
CA PRO A 1037 -27.55 2.93 -29.18
C PRO A 1037 -27.35 4.33 -29.77
N LEU A 1038 -28.11 4.68 -30.80
CA LEU A 1038 -28.12 6.03 -31.33
C LEU A 1038 -28.55 7.01 -30.23
N GLY A 1039 -27.72 8.02 -29.95
CA GLY A 1039 -27.91 8.93 -28.82
C GLY A 1039 -26.96 8.71 -27.65
N ALA A 1040 -26.16 7.64 -27.67
CA ALA A 1040 -25.09 7.45 -26.70
C ALA A 1040 -24.10 8.64 -26.72
N THR A 1041 -23.72 9.12 -25.54
CA THR A 1041 -22.74 10.21 -25.38
C THR A 1041 -21.36 9.70 -25.00
N LEU A 1042 -20.34 10.54 -25.15
CA LEU A 1042 -18.99 10.24 -24.69
C LEU A 1042 -18.96 9.91 -23.18
N ARG A 1043 -19.75 10.63 -22.37
CA ARG A 1043 -19.92 10.38 -20.93
C ARG A 1043 -20.40 8.95 -20.66
N GLN A 1044 -21.48 8.52 -21.30
CA GLN A 1044 -22.05 7.18 -21.07
C GLN A 1044 -21.08 6.06 -21.47
N LEU A 1045 -20.23 6.32 -22.47
CA LEU A 1045 -19.20 5.38 -22.88
C LEU A 1045 -18.04 5.30 -21.88
N LEU A 1046 -17.72 6.43 -21.23
CA LEU A 1046 -16.72 6.53 -20.16
C LEU A 1046 -17.23 5.92 -18.84
N GLU A 1047 -18.48 6.18 -18.47
CA GLU A 1047 -19.15 5.63 -17.27
C GLU A 1047 -19.19 4.10 -17.28
N ALA A 1048 -19.18 3.47 -18.45
CA ALA A 1048 -19.07 2.03 -18.58
C ALA A 1048 -17.68 1.47 -18.22
N LYS A 1049 -16.67 2.34 -18.04
CA LYS A 1049 -15.27 1.98 -17.81
C LYS A 1049 -14.69 2.56 -16.53
N ASP A 1050 -15.12 3.75 -16.11
CA ASP A 1050 -14.64 4.43 -14.90
C ASP A 1050 -15.73 5.33 -14.29
N ASP A 1051 -15.57 5.68 -13.02
CA ASP A 1051 -16.47 6.60 -12.32
C ASP A 1051 -16.22 8.04 -12.81
N VAL A 1052 -17.12 8.56 -13.64
CA VAL A 1052 -17.03 9.93 -14.16
C VAL A 1052 -17.58 10.92 -13.13
N PRO A 1053 -16.79 11.92 -12.68
CA PRO A 1053 -17.31 12.95 -11.80
C PRO A 1053 -18.47 13.68 -12.48
N THR A 1054 -19.57 13.90 -11.76
CA THR A 1054 -20.55 14.90 -12.16
C THR A 1054 -19.88 16.26 -12.09
N ALA A 1055 -19.53 16.82 -13.24
CA ALA A 1055 -18.71 18.02 -13.33
C ALA A 1055 -19.33 19.17 -12.51
N LEU A 1056 -18.67 19.52 -11.41
CA LEU A 1056 -18.80 20.85 -10.83
C LEU A 1056 -18.03 21.81 -11.74
N SER A 1057 -18.63 22.95 -12.08
CA SER A 1057 -18.06 23.97 -12.97
C SER A 1057 -16.58 24.25 -12.67
N GLY A 1058 -15.70 24.09 -13.68
CA GLY A 1058 -14.28 24.45 -13.58
C GLY A 1058 -13.28 23.30 -13.39
N GLN A 1059 -13.70 22.03 -13.48
CA GLN A 1059 -12.76 20.90 -13.56
C GLN A 1059 -12.15 20.77 -14.96
N ASP A 1060 -10.85 20.47 -15.03
CA ASP A 1060 -10.15 20.13 -16.27
C ASP A 1060 -10.51 18.72 -16.73
N LEU A 1061 -11.55 18.63 -17.57
CA LEU A 1061 -12.02 17.37 -18.14
C LEU A 1061 -10.98 16.69 -19.05
N ALA A 1062 -10.01 17.45 -19.59
CA ALA A 1062 -8.92 16.89 -20.38
C ALA A 1062 -7.89 16.14 -19.51
N GLY A 1063 -7.72 16.59 -18.26
CA GLY A 1063 -6.97 15.87 -17.24
C GLY A 1063 -7.63 14.56 -16.82
N PHE A 1064 -8.97 14.55 -16.73
CA PHE A 1064 -9.75 13.34 -16.39
C PHE A 1064 -9.74 12.29 -17.51
N ALA A 1065 -9.86 12.70 -18.78
CA ALA A 1065 -9.89 11.80 -19.93
C ALA A 1065 -8.51 11.24 -20.36
N GLY A 1066 -7.47 11.35 -19.53
CA GLY A 1066 -6.20 10.66 -19.75
C GLY A 1066 -5.37 11.11 -20.97
N LYS A 1067 -5.46 12.38 -21.41
CA LYS A 1067 -4.79 12.94 -22.60
C LYS A 1067 -5.14 12.27 -23.95
N ASN A 1068 -5.90 11.18 -23.96
CA ASN A 1068 -6.33 10.49 -25.17
C ASN A 1068 -7.58 11.17 -25.75
N ARG A 1069 -7.46 11.69 -26.98
CA ARG A 1069 -8.47 12.59 -27.57
C ARG A 1069 -9.41 11.82 -28.52
N PRO A 1070 -10.74 11.96 -28.39
CA PRO A 1070 -11.67 11.33 -29.32
C PRO A 1070 -11.48 11.89 -30.73
N ARG A 1071 -11.65 11.02 -31.73
CA ARG A 1071 -11.51 11.35 -33.14
C ARG A 1071 -12.82 11.11 -33.88
N ARG A 1072 -13.16 12.03 -34.76
CA ARG A 1072 -14.32 11.98 -35.63
C ARG A 1072 -13.93 11.74 -37.07
N LEU A 1073 -14.67 10.87 -37.76
CA LEU A 1073 -14.41 10.54 -39.16
C LEU A 1073 -15.06 11.57 -40.09
N ILE A 1074 -14.26 12.29 -40.87
CA ILE A 1074 -14.71 13.16 -41.96
C ILE A 1074 -14.33 12.58 -43.32
N HIS A 1075 -14.87 13.11 -44.41
CA HIS A 1075 -14.34 12.82 -45.75
C HIS A 1075 -13.96 14.10 -46.48
N GLU A 1076 -12.93 14.04 -47.31
CA GLU A 1076 -12.36 15.22 -47.97
C GLU A 1076 -12.12 15.00 -49.46
N GLY A 1077 -12.09 16.10 -50.22
CA GLY A 1077 -11.72 16.12 -51.63
C GLY A 1077 -12.71 15.43 -52.59
N ALA A 1078 -12.39 15.52 -53.89
CA ALA A 1078 -13.20 14.92 -54.96
C ALA A 1078 -13.26 13.39 -54.91
N GLY A 1079 -12.30 12.73 -54.26
CA GLY A 1079 -12.32 11.29 -54.00
C GLY A 1079 -13.16 10.89 -52.78
N SER A 1080 -13.63 11.85 -51.99
CA SER A 1080 -14.26 11.62 -50.69
C SER A 1080 -13.44 10.69 -49.80
N THR A 1081 -12.14 10.98 -49.68
CA THR A 1081 -11.20 10.17 -48.89
C THR A 1081 -11.51 10.30 -47.40
N PRO A 1082 -11.70 9.18 -46.65
CA PRO A 1082 -11.92 9.22 -45.21
C PRO A 1082 -10.69 9.76 -44.49
N SER A 1083 -10.91 10.60 -43.47
CA SER A 1083 -9.84 11.18 -42.65
C SER A 1083 -10.34 11.36 -41.22
N TYR A 1084 -9.55 10.92 -40.24
CA TYR A 1084 -9.87 11.07 -38.82
C TYR A 1084 -9.38 12.40 -38.27
N ARG A 1085 -10.26 13.12 -37.57
CA ARG A 1085 -10.05 14.48 -37.09
C ARG A 1085 -10.23 14.55 -35.59
N PHE A 1086 -9.36 15.29 -34.92
CA PHE A 1086 -9.39 15.38 -33.45
C PHE A 1086 -10.49 16.31 -32.97
N ILE A 1087 -11.17 15.88 -31.92
CA ILE A 1087 -12.10 16.70 -31.17
C ILE A 1087 -11.36 17.31 -29.98
N ASN A 1088 -11.33 18.64 -29.92
CA ASN A 1088 -10.79 19.37 -28.79
C ASN A 1088 -11.78 19.37 -27.62
N LEU A 1089 -11.42 18.70 -26.53
CA LEU A 1089 -12.18 18.68 -25.27
C LEU A 1089 -11.73 19.76 -24.27
N ASN A 1090 -10.65 20.51 -24.55
CA ASN A 1090 -10.05 21.47 -23.61
C ASN A 1090 -10.89 22.74 -23.42
N SER A 1091 -11.79 23.05 -24.35
CA SER A 1091 -12.65 24.26 -24.30
C SER A 1091 -13.91 24.07 -23.45
N SER A 1092 -13.90 23.13 -22.50
CA SER A 1092 -15.09 22.63 -21.80
C SER A 1092 -15.60 23.57 -20.70
N GLY A 1093 -16.37 24.58 -21.08
CA GLY A 1093 -17.33 25.20 -20.17
C GLY A 1093 -18.61 24.37 -20.05
N VAL A 1094 -19.49 24.74 -19.10
CA VAL A 1094 -20.83 24.15 -18.95
C VAL A 1094 -21.86 25.10 -19.55
N ALA A 1095 -22.67 24.63 -20.50
CA ALA A 1095 -23.79 25.39 -21.09
C ALA A 1095 -25.08 24.58 -20.95
N GLY A 1096 -26.11 25.17 -20.34
CA GLY A 1096 -27.40 24.48 -20.15
C GLY A 1096 -27.31 23.16 -19.38
N ASN A 1097 -26.41 23.07 -18.40
CA ASN A 1097 -26.06 21.86 -17.63
C ASN A 1097 -25.42 20.73 -18.45
N ARG A 1098 -24.88 21.01 -19.64
CA ARG A 1098 -24.11 20.06 -20.43
C ARG A 1098 -22.67 20.53 -20.60
N ASP A 1099 -21.74 19.58 -20.65
CA ASP A 1099 -20.32 19.82 -20.90
C ASP A 1099 -19.82 19.03 -22.14
N ALA A 1100 -18.51 19.03 -22.37
CA ALA A 1100 -17.89 18.37 -23.51
C ALA A 1100 -18.08 16.83 -23.53
N LEU A 1101 -18.32 16.19 -22.38
CA LEU A 1101 -18.56 14.74 -22.29
C LEU A 1101 -19.98 14.37 -22.72
N ASP A 1102 -20.91 15.33 -22.75
CA ASP A 1102 -22.27 15.10 -23.25
C ASP A 1102 -22.36 15.09 -24.80
N LEU A 1103 -21.20 15.11 -25.48
CA LEU A 1103 -21.11 15.04 -26.94
C LEU A 1103 -21.73 13.72 -27.45
N PRO A 1104 -22.75 13.78 -28.32
CA PRO A 1104 -23.30 12.59 -28.94
C PRO A 1104 -22.30 11.94 -29.89
N LEU A 1105 -22.21 10.62 -29.81
CA LEU A 1105 -21.35 9.83 -30.68
C LEU A 1105 -21.97 9.66 -32.06
N ILE A 1106 -21.11 9.63 -33.08
CA ILE A 1106 -21.51 9.29 -34.45
C ILE A 1106 -20.75 8.06 -34.94
N LYS A 1107 -21.31 7.42 -35.97
CA LYS A 1107 -20.78 6.21 -36.60
C LYS A 1107 -19.34 6.44 -37.05
N GLY A 1108 -18.46 5.59 -36.56
CA GLY A 1108 -17.04 5.57 -36.89
C GLY A 1108 -16.19 6.42 -35.96
N ASP A 1109 -16.76 7.16 -35.00
CA ASP A 1109 -15.99 7.85 -33.96
C ASP A 1109 -15.04 6.86 -33.26
N ARG A 1110 -13.81 7.31 -33.00
CA ARG A 1110 -12.77 6.54 -32.32
C ARG A 1110 -12.46 7.18 -30.98
N ILE A 1111 -12.55 6.39 -29.92
CA ILE A 1111 -12.34 6.80 -28.54
C ILE A 1111 -11.18 5.99 -27.98
N TYR A 1112 -10.21 6.70 -27.44
CA TYR A 1112 -9.04 6.14 -26.76
C TYR A 1112 -9.13 6.61 -25.31
N TYR A 1113 -8.91 5.71 -24.37
CA TYR A 1113 -8.84 5.99 -22.93
C TYR A 1113 -7.42 5.77 -22.48
#